data_AF-C7M065-F1
#
_entry.id   AF-C7M065-F1
#
_cell.length_a   1.000
_cell.length_b   1.000
_cell.length_c   1.000
_cell.angle_alpha   90.00
_cell.angle_beta   90.00
_cell.angle_gamma   90.00
#
_symmetry.space_group_name_H-M   'P 1'
#
loop_
_entity.id
_entity.type
_entity.pdbx_description
1 polymer ?
#
loop_
_entity_poly.entity_id
_entity_poly.type
_entity_poly.pdbx_seq_one_letter_code
_entity_poly.pdbx_strand_id
1 'polypeptide(L)'
;MSAVVVEVLTDRCAGCQECLIRCPVEAIDLDLDRYVVTVDSARCVGCRQCERVCPFDAIVVAGDPQVAPGAVLPELDPDVALGGLDEVRGGFASFADVLEEANRCLACPDPTCVRGCPTHNDIPEFIAQLRSGDLAGARDVLSAHTSLPEICSRVCDAAIQCEGSCSWRLAGARPVAIHAIERYIADHADAVDPTPAAKEGRVLIVGSGPAGLGAADVLSGAGVEVTVVDAADQPGGLLRNGIPRFTLPSDVLDRVIERLERRGVAFQMNTALSPDDVVAARNRYDAVVLAVGAGAPLPVRADGIETISVGNALDEIAVAEAAIQAGLPPVDDRVLVVGAGNTAMDVARLVRRRGGSAVCIDWMDQRFSLVRPDELAEAEAEGVQVRFGVTLQSVAERDDGIHCLLVRTKQERASERPTVTSEIAEELVVDRVVAAMGYRVDPSWIASVPGLAERKEVGDLPSRHWLASGIFAGEPLRGLRVGDLAWSRDRARRRAAAWRQARTWAIGDVLVGPSTVVEAMAHGRRVGEEMLAAGGRNAVLPGRRLAPPRVLIAYDSKGGHTRAAALSLGETLANFAPSVRCIPADQFETEDLVDADLIVVAGWVDGALVVGQRPSEGMRRLLEALPANLRAPVGLLLTYAVDPGDALKIAAELARGRGATVAATLALGPQGSPGDERRFIADLGDAAWADSSSMTALVSAVLEGSDPRWLVGPRPRVAEALAHALVERHGRGVLSHEAQAAERLRELASSLRLLREAPIPS
;
A
#
# COMPACT_ATOMS: atom_id res chain seq x y z
N MET A 1 9.59 22.55 33.44
CA MET A 1 8.63 21.69 32.73
C MET A 1 7.24 22.00 33.28
N SER A 2 6.29 22.34 32.42
CA SER A 2 4.88 22.44 32.84
C SER A 2 4.44 21.07 33.37
N ALA A 3 3.68 21.02 34.47
CA ALA A 3 3.04 19.77 34.86
C ALA A 3 2.09 19.32 33.73
N VAL A 4 2.00 18.01 33.50
CA VAL A 4 0.98 17.45 32.61
C VAL A 4 -0.36 17.63 33.32
N VAL A 5 -1.31 18.26 32.64
CA VAL A 5 -2.67 18.47 33.13
C VAL A 5 -3.61 17.74 32.20
N VAL A 6 -4.45 16.88 32.76
CA VAL A 6 -5.47 16.16 31.99
C VAL A 6 -6.84 16.62 32.44
N GLU A 7 -7.61 17.12 31.49
CA GLU A 7 -9.01 17.51 31.70
C GLU A 7 -9.92 16.47 31.05
N VAL A 8 -10.89 15.97 31.82
CA VAL A 8 -11.96 15.10 31.31
C VAL A 8 -13.24 15.92 31.24
N LEU A 9 -13.74 16.13 30.02
CA LEU A 9 -15.01 16.79 29.73
C LEU A 9 -16.14 15.80 30.02
N THR A 10 -16.65 15.83 31.26
CA THR A 10 -17.63 14.86 31.76
C THR A 10 -18.97 14.91 31.01
N ASP A 11 -19.29 16.04 30.38
CA ASP A 11 -20.47 16.21 29.53
C ASP A 11 -20.33 15.50 28.16
N ARG A 12 -19.11 15.17 27.75
CA ARG A 12 -18.81 14.44 26.51
C ARG A 12 -18.42 12.98 26.74
N CYS A 13 -17.92 12.65 27.92
CA CYS A 13 -17.44 11.31 28.22
C CYS A 13 -18.61 10.31 28.29
N ALA A 14 -18.62 9.33 27.38
CA ALA A 14 -19.63 8.26 27.37
C ALA A 14 -19.19 6.99 28.12
N GLY A 15 -18.06 7.01 28.84
CA GLY A 15 -17.57 5.85 29.59
C GLY A 15 -17.23 4.63 28.72
N CYS A 16 -16.85 4.80 27.45
CA CYS A 16 -16.57 3.71 26.51
C CYS A 16 -15.26 2.95 26.77
N GLN A 17 -14.42 3.43 27.68
CA GLN A 17 -13.16 2.82 28.13
C GLN A 17 -12.03 2.72 27.09
N GLU A 18 -12.18 3.24 25.87
CA GLU A 18 -11.10 3.20 24.86
C GLU A 18 -9.80 3.86 25.38
N CYS A 19 -9.92 5.00 26.05
CA CYS A 19 -8.77 5.68 26.66
C CYS A 19 -8.09 4.88 27.78
N LEU A 20 -8.85 4.07 28.52
CA LEU A 20 -8.35 3.22 29.60
C LEU A 20 -7.51 2.07 29.02
N ILE A 21 -8.05 1.37 28.00
CA ILE A 21 -7.37 0.27 27.29
C ILE A 21 -6.04 0.72 26.69
N ARG A 22 -5.97 1.99 26.27
CA ARG A 22 -4.83 2.57 25.55
C ARG A 22 -3.87 3.34 26.46
N CYS A 23 -4.08 3.36 27.78
CA CYS A 23 -3.18 4.04 28.71
C CYS A 23 -1.98 3.16 29.07
N PRO A 24 -0.75 3.47 28.60
CA PRO A 24 0.43 2.62 28.86
C PRO A 24 0.95 2.69 30.30
N VAL A 25 0.47 3.67 31.07
CA VAL A 25 0.92 3.94 32.46
C VAL A 25 -0.22 3.78 33.46
N GLU A 26 -1.32 3.17 33.03
CA GLU A 26 -2.50 2.87 33.84
C GLU A 26 -3.09 4.09 34.58
N ALA A 27 -2.85 5.30 34.08
CA ALA A 27 -3.27 6.54 34.72
C ALA A 27 -4.78 6.83 34.61
N ILE A 28 -5.56 5.99 33.92
CA ILE A 28 -6.99 6.24 33.67
C ILE A 28 -7.81 5.12 34.29
N ASP A 29 -8.87 5.51 35.00
CA ASP A 29 -9.85 4.59 35.60
C ASP A 29 -11.28 5.01 35.25
N LEU A 30 -12.25 4.12 35.36
CA LEU A 30 -13.67 4.40 35.14
C LEU A 30 -14.37 4.62 36.48
N ASP A 31 -14.96 5.81 36.67
CA ASP A 31 -15.90 6.03 37.76
C ASP A 31 -17.22 5.35 37.42
N LEU A 32 -17.50 4.22 38.09
CA LEU A 32 -18.68 3.40 37.82
C LEU A 32 -20.00 4.09 38.20
N ASP A 33 -19.98 5.04 39.15
CA ASP A 33 -21.17 5.74 39.60
C ASP A 33 -21.58 6.83 38.59
N ARG A 34 -20.59 7.54 38.04
CA ARG A 34 -20.81 8.62 37.07
C ARG A 34 -20.71 8.17 35.62
N TYR A 35 -20.19 6.97 35.38
CA TYR A 35 -19.90 6.42 34.06
C TYR A 35 -18.99 7.33 33.20
N VAL A 36 -18.06 8.03 33.86
CA VAL A 36 -17.05 8.89 33.22
C VAL A 36 -15.66 8.46 33.67
N VAL A 37 -14.66 8.68 32.82
CA VAL A 37 -13.28 8.35 33.18
C VAL A 37 -12.67 9.39 34.13
N THR A 38 -11.74 8.94 34.95
CA THR A 38 -10.91 9.78 35.81
C THR A 38 -9.45 9.56 35.47
N VAL A 39 -8.62 10.59 35.65
CA VAL A 39 -7.19 10.52 35.31
C VAL A 39 -6.36 10.86 36.54
N ASP A 40 -5.46 9.96 36.90
CA ASP A 40 -4.41 10.18 37.88
C ASP A 40 -3.26 10.98 37.24
N SER A 41 -3.23 12.28 37.53
CA SER A 41 -2.21 13.19 36.99
C SER A 41 -0.80 12.89 37.53
N ALA A 42 -0.66 12.15 38.64
CA ALA A 42 0.66 11.76 39.15
C ALA A 42 1.29 10.60 38.35
N ARG A 43 0.46 9.76 37.71
CA ARG A 43 0.91 8.69 36.81
C ARG A 43 0.97 9.11 35.34
N CYS A 44 0.23 10.15 34.97
CA CYS A 44 0.16 10.60 33.58
C CYS A 44 1.50 11.17 33.09
N VAL A 45 2.05 10.56 32.04
CA VAL A 45 3.30 11.00 31.40
C VAL A 45 3.10 11.91 30.19
N GLY A 46 1.85 12.30 29.88
CA GLY A 46 1.55 13.18 28.75
C GLY A 46 1.77 12.55 27.37
N CYS A 47 1.63 11.22 27.22
CA CYS A 47 1.79 10.54 25.92
C CYS A 47 0.65 10.78 24.92
N ARG A 48 -0.44 11.41 25.37
CA ARG A 48 -1.63 11.81 24.59
C ARG A 48 -2.35 10.68 23.83
N GLN A 49 -2.12 9.41 24.19
CA GLN A 49 -2.83 8.29 23.58
C GLN A 49 -4.34 8.40 23.82
N CYS A 50 -4.75 8.65 25.07
CA CYS A 50 -6.15 8.81 25.47
C CYS A 50 -6.88 9.93 24.72
N GLU A 51 -6.21 11.06 24.50
CA GLU A 51 -6.72 12.20 23.72
C GLU A 51 -6.94 11.79 22.25
N ARG A 52 -5.98 11.10 21.62
CA ARG A 52 -6.08 10.69 20.21
C ARG A 52 -7.13 9.63 19.92
N VAL A 53 -7.39 8.72 20.87
CA VAL A 53 -8.31 7.59 20.67
C VAL A 53 -9.73 7.88 21.15
N CYS A 54 -9.96 9.00 21.86
CA CYS A 54 -11.27 9.31 22.39
C CYS A 54 -12.25 9.64 21.25
N PRO A 55 -13.30 8.83 21.01
CA PRO A 55 -14.23 9.09 19.91
C PRO A 55 -15.19 10.27 20.18
N PHE A 56 -15.16 10.81 21.40
CA PHE A 56 -16.03 11.89 21.86
C PHE A 56 -15.28 13.20 22.17
N ASP A 57 -13.97 13.26 21.88
CA ASP A 57 -13.10 14.40 22.24
C ASP A 57 -13.30 14.84 23.69
N ALA A 58 -13.42 13.86 24.59
CA ALA A 58 -13.75 14.08 26.01
C ALA A 58 -12.51 14.19 26.91
N ILE A 59 -11.30 14.00 26.37
CA ILE A 59 -10.05 14.08 27.12
C ILE A 59 -9.14 15.09 26.43
N VAL A 60 -8.64 16.06 27.18
CA VAL A 60 -7.67 17.06 26.72
C VAL A 60 -6.42 16.94 27.57
N VAL A 61 -5.26 16.83 26.93
CA VAL A 61 -3.97 16.73 27.61
C VAL A 61 -3.14 17.99 27.33
N ALA A 62 -2.91 18.78 28.36
CA ALA A 62 -2.10 20.00 28.31
C ALA A 62 -0.74 19.80 28.98
N GLY A 63 0.24 20.61 28.56
CA GLY A 63 1.62 20.53 29.03
C GLY A 63 2.53 19.67 28.15
N ASP A 64 3.82 19.68 28.51
CA ASP A 64 4.87 18.95 27.80
C ASP A 64 4.88 17.47 28.23
N PRO A 65 5.07 16.52 27.29
CA PRO A 65 5.24 15.12 27.64
C PRO A 65 6.43 14.92 28.58
N GLN A 66 6.24 14.09 29.61
CA GLN A 66 7.28 13.76 30.59
C GLN A 66 8.12 12.60 30.06
N VAL A 67 9.02 12.91 29.15
CA VAL A 67 9.92 11.93 28.54
C VAL A 67 11.24 11.93 29.28
N ALA A 68 11.68 10.76 29.74
CA ALA A 68 13.02 10.61 30.29
C ALA A 68 14.07 11.06 29.25
N PRO A 69 15.18 11.68 29.69
CA PRO A 69 16.35 11.82 28.82
C PRO A 69 16.73 10.41 28.32
N GLY A 70 17.25 10.36 27.11
CA GLY A 70 17.75 9.11 26.55
C GLY A 70 19.17 9.31 26.07
N ALA A 71 19.83 8.19 25.79
CA ALA A 71 21.19 8.20 25.30
C ALA A 71 21.32 9.10 24.06
N VAL A 72 22.41 9.87 24.06
CA VAL A 72 22.76 10.74 22.95
C VAL A 72 23.46 9.87 21.92
N LEU A 73 22.92 9.83 20.69
CA LEU A 73 23.62 9.23 19.57
C LEU A 73 24.88 10.05 19.26
N PRO A 74 25.96 9.43 18.78
CA PRO A 74 27.14 10.17 18.35
C PRO A 74 26.76 11.30 17.39
N GLU A 75 27.25 12.51 17.67
CA GLU A 75 27.05 13.64 16.76
C GLU A 75 27.77 13.36 15.44
N LEU A 76 27.17 13.82 14.35
CA LEU A 76 27.80 13.82 13.04
C LEU A 76 29.08 14.66 13.13
N ASP A 77 30.22 14.07 12.78
CA ASP A 77 31.46 14.84 12.64
C ASP A 77 31.34 15.70 11.37
N PRO A 78 31.18 17.04 11.47
CA PRO A 78 31.01 17.89 10.28
C PRO A 78 32.25 17.90 9.38
N ASP A 79 33.40 17.45 9.89
CA ASP A 79 34.64 17.31 9.12
C ASP A 79 34.68 15.98 8.33
N VAL A 80 33.53 15.30 8.09
CA VAL A 80 33.42 14.09 7.25
C VAL A 80 34.33 14.25 6.03
N ALA A 81 35.42 13.47 6.05
CA ALA A 81 36.63 13.80 5.35
C ALA A 81 36.41 13.92 3.84
N LEU A 82 37.03 14.93 3.23
CA LEU A 82 37.42 14.85 1.83
C LEU A 82 38.13 13.50 1.62
N GLY A 83 37.60 12.66 0.73
CA GLY A 83 38.09 11.32 0.48
C GLY A 83 37.72 10.24 1.52
N GLY A 84 36.78 10.49 2.43
CA GLY A 84 36.26 9.48 3.38
C GLY A 84 35.07 8.69 2.85
N LEU A 85 34.98 7.40 3.18
CA LEU A 85 33.81 6.53 2.96
C LEU A 85 33.35 5.83 4.24
N ASP A 86 33.83 6.29 5.40
CA ASP A 86 33.46 5.74 6.69
C ASP A 86 31.97 5.98 6.98
N GLU A 87 31.36 5.05 7.72
CA GLU A 87 29.94 5.15 8.07
C GLU A 87 29.68 6.41 8.88
N VAL A 88 28.78 7.25 8.38
CA VAL A 88 28.51 8.59 8.94
C VAL A 88 27.62 8.51 10.18
N ARG A 89 26.66 7.59 10.18
CA ARG A 89 25.74 7.41 11.29
C ARG A 89 26.31 6.37 12.24
N GLY A 90 26.63 6.78 13.47
CA GLY A 90 26.98 5.85 14.54
C GLY A 90 25.74 5.19 15.17
N GLY A 91 25.92 3.97 15.70
CA GLY A 91 24.96 3.34 16.60
C GLY A 91 25.27 3.64 18.08
N PHE A 92 24.55 2.98 18.99
CA PHE A 92 24.92 3.02 20.41
C PHE A 92 26.25 2.30 20.65
N ALA A 93 27.14 2.94 21.40
CA ALA A 93 28.49 2.41 21.68
C ALA A 93 28.49 1.32 22.76
N SER A 94 27.51 1.33 23.67
CA SER A 94 27.44 0.39 24.78
C SER A 94 26.04 -0.15 25.03
N PHE A 95 25.97 -1.29 25.71
CA PHE A 95 24.70 -1.85 26.19
C PHE A 95 23.98 -0.91 27.17
N ALA A 96 24.73 -0.12 27.94
CA ALA A 96 24.15 0.84 28.87
C ALA A 96 23.40 1.96 28.13
N ASP A 97 23.98 2.48 27.04
CA ASP A 97 23.37 3.54 26.24
C ASP A 97 22.09 3.07 25.54
N VAL A 98 22.14 1.91 24.90
CA VAL A 98 20.95 1.35 24.24
C VAL A 98 19.86 0.99 25.27
N LEU A 99 20.23 0.54 26.47
CA LEU A 99 19.29 0.25 27.54
C LEU A 99 18.62 1.54 28.07
N GLU A 100 19.38 2.62 28.22
CA GLU A 100 18.84 3.93 28.60
C GLU A 100 17.79 4.42 27.57
N GLU A 101 18.12 4.35 26.28
CA GLU A 101 17.16 4.70 25.23
C GLU A 101 15.96 3.74 25.20
N ALA A 102 16.20 2.43 25.32
CA ALA A 102 15.17 1.42 25.35
C ALA A 102 14.18 1.68 26.49
N ASN A 103 14.63 2.13 27.67
CA ASN A 103 13.79 2.47 28.83
C ASN A 103 12.80 3.61 28.58
N ARG A 104 12.94 4.38 27.49
CA ARG A 104 11.95 5.39 27.07
C ARG A 104 10.73 4.79 26.39
N CYS A 105 10.79 3.54 25.91
CA CYS A 105 9.65 2.88 25.30
C CYS A 105 8.50 2.69 26.31
N LEU A 106 7.29 3.09 25.93
CA LEU A 106 6.12 2.99 26.80
C LEU A 106 5.49 1.58 26.82
N ALA A 107 6.00 0.64 26.02
CA ALA A 107 5.36 -0.64 25.78
C ALA A 107 3.85 -0.47 25.50
N CYS A 108 3.54 0.43 24.54
CA CYS A 108 2.17 0.87 24.30
C CYS A 108 1.22 -0.32 24.05
N PRO A 109 0.06 -0.39 24.72
CA PRO A 109 -0.95 -1.40 24.42
C PRO A 109 -1.45 -1.34 22.96
N ASP A 110 -1.38 -0.15 22.35
CA ASP A 110 -1.57 0.07 20.91
C ASP A 110 -0.31 0.62 20.27
N PRO A 111 0.63 -0.24 19.85
CA PRO A 111 1.91 0.23 19.37
C PRO A 111 1.76 0.80 17.95
N THR A 112 1.48 2.09 17.85
CA THR A 112 1.44 2.84 16.58
C THR A 112 2.74 2.71 15.78
N CYS A 113 3.88 2.50 16.45
CA CYS A 113 5.17 2.25 15.80
C CYS A 113 5.19 0.94 15.00
N VAL A 114 4.50 -0.12 15.46
CA VAL A 114 4.37 -1.39 14.74
C VAL A 114 3.61 -1.16 13.45
N ARG A 115 2.46 -0.46 13.51
CA ARG A 115 1.69 -0.06 12.31
C ARG A 115 2.48 0.84 11.37
N GLY A 116 3.32 1.72 11.92
CA GLY A 116 4.18 2.60 11.14
C GLY A 116 5.31 1.87 10.41
N CYS A 117 5.69 0.68 10.87
CA CYS A 117 6.75 -0.13 10.30
C CYS A 117 6.25 -0.90 9.07
N PRO A 118 6.87 -0.76 7.88
CA PRO A 118 6.45 -1.50 6.70
C PRO A 118 6.67 -3.00 6.78
N THR A 119 7.22 -3.58 7.84
CA THR A 119 7.26 -5.04 8.08
C THR A 119 6.36 -5.47 9.23
N HIS A 120 5.74 -4.51 9.94
CA HIS A 120 5.04 -4.73 11.21
C HIS A 120 5.93 -5.44 12.25
N ASN A 121 7.20 -5.03 12.36
CA ASN A 121 8.09 -5.52 13.41
C ASN A 121 7.44 -5.32 14.78
N ASP A 122 7.50 -6.34 15.64
CA ASP A 122 7.04 -6.25 17.04
C ASP A 122 8.03 -5.44 17.89
N ILE A 123 7.96 -4.12 17.72
CA ILE A 123 8.86 -3.15 18.34
C ILE A 123 8.82 -3.17 19.86
N PRO A 124 7.64 -3.18 20.52
CA PRO A 124 7.58 -3.33 21.97
C PRO A 124 8.26 -4.60 22.46
N GLU A 125 8.05 -5.73 21.79
CA GLU A 125 8.57 -7.02 22.24
C GLU A 125 10.09 -7.12 22.08
N PHE A 126 10.68 -6.75 20.93
CA PHE A 126 12.15 -6.82 20.83
C PHE A 126 12.84 -5.83 21.78
N ILE A 127 12.21 -4.68 22.07
CA ILE A 127 12.70 -3.74 23.10
C ILE A 127 12.57 -4.36 24.50
N ALA A 128 11.50 -5.11 24.78
CA ALA A 128 11.33 -5.80 26.05
C ALA A 128 12.40 -6.88 26.27
N GLN A 129 12.72 -7.66 25.22
CA GLN A 129 13.81 -8.63 25.27
C GLN A 129 15.18 -7.96 25.45
N LEU A 130 15.44 -6.83 24.77
CA LEU A 130 16.65 -6.05 25.02
C LEU A 130 16.73 -5.58 26.48
N ARG A 131 15.63 -5.09 27.06
CA ARG A 131 15.58 -4.62 28.46
C ARG A 131 15.84 -5.72 29.48
N SER A 132 15.47 -6.97 29.15
CA SER A 132 15.76 -8.13 30.01
C SER A 132 17.21 -8.60 29.90
N GLY A 133 18.00 -8.04 28.97
CA GLY A 133 19.36 -8.48 28.67
C GLY A 133 19.42 -9.61 27.64
N ASP A 134 18.28 -10.05 27.09
CA ASP A 134 18.22 -11.12 26.10
C ASP A 134 18.34 -10.57 24.67
N LEU A 135 19.58 -10.31 24.25
CA LEU A 135 19.88 -9.84 22.89
C LEU A 135 19.51 -10.88 21.82
N ALA A 136 19.64 -12.18 22.12
CA ALA A 136 19.28 -13.25 21.20
C ALA A 136 17.76 -13.31 21.01
N GLY A 137 17.00 -13.27 22.10
CA GLY A 137 15.53 -13.19 22.05
C GLY A 137 15.05 -11.93 21.31
N ALA A 138 15.70 -10.78 21.53
CA ALA A 138 15.40 -9.56 20.78
C ALA A 138 15.64 -9.73 19.27
N ARG A 139 16.73 -10.41 18.90
CA ARG A 139 17.06 -10.71 17.51
C ARG A 139 16.09 -11.71 16.87
N ASP A 140 15.61 -12.70 17.61
CA ASP A 140 14.60 -13.66 17.15
C ASP A 140 13.28 -12.96 16.84
N VAL A 141 12.82 -12.07 17.73
CA VAL A 141 11.61 -11.26 17.54
C VAL A 141 11.72 -10.38 16.29
N LEU A 142 12.87 -9.72 16.08
CA LEU A 142 13.13 -8.95 14.84
C LEU A 142 13.07 -9.85 13.59
N SER A 143 13.80 -10.97 13.61
CA SER A 143 13.96 -11.86 12.45
C SER A 143 12.65 -12.54 12.03
N ALA A 144 11.67 -12.61 12.94
CA ALA A 144 10.32 -13.10 12.64
C ALA A 144 9.59 -12.23 11.60
N HIS A 145 9.89 -10.94 11.53
CA HIS A 145 9.21 -9.98 10.65
C HIS A 145 10.12 -9.36 9.58
N THR A 146 11.43 -9.25 9.82
CA THR A 146 12.38 -8.61 8.91
C THR A 146 13.54 -9.54 8.52
N SER A 147 13.87 -9.62 7.23
CA SER A 147 15.00 -10.42 6.72
C SER A 147 16.33 -9.67 6.77
N LEU A 148 16.28 -8.34 6.81
CA LEU A 148 17.43 -7.45 6.62
C LEU A 148 17.54 -6.39 7.74
N PRO A 149 17.45 -6.76 9.04
CA PRO A 149 17.49 -5.77 10.12
C PRO A 149 18.80 -4.96 10.16
N GLU A 150 19.92 -5.59 9.77
CA GLU A 150 21.24 -4.94 9.69
C GLU A 150 21.23 -3.76 8.70
N ILE A 151 20.41 -3.87 7.66
CA ILE A 151 20.31 -2.90 6.57
C ILE A 151 19.19 -1.90 6.86
N CYS A 152 17.99 -2.38 7.23
CA CYS A 152 16.82 -1.55 7.48
C CYS A 152 17.10 -0.51 8.58
N SER A 153 17.81 -0.90 9.63
CA SER A 153 18.20 -0.01 10.72
C SER A 153 19.12 1.15 10.32
N ARG A 154 19.75 1.09 9.14
CA ARG A 154 20.64 2.13 8.59
C ARG A 154 19.95 3.03 7.56
N VAL A 155 19.08 2.44 6.74
CA VAL A 155 18.59 3.07 5.51
C VAL A 155 17.08 3.41 5.51
N CYS A 156 16.30 2.86 6.45
CA CYS A 156 14.88 3.20 6.55
C CYS A 156 14.66 4.66 6.95
N ASP A 157 13.61 5.29 6.40
CA ASP A 157 13.17 6.62 6.82
C ASP A 157 12.28 6.51 8.08
N ALA A 158 12.92 6.43 9.24
CA ALA A 158 12.26 6.28 10.53
C ALA A 158 11.24 7.40 10.78
N ALA A 159 11.55 8.62 10.32
CA ALA A 159 10.80 9.84 10.60
C ALA A 159 9.38 9.82 10.01
N ILE A 160 9.16 9.08 8.92
CA ILE A 160 7.83 8.85 8.33
C ILE A 160 7.33 7.40 8.52
N GLN A 161 8.04 6.59 9.30
CA GLN A 161 7.74 5.18 9.58
C GLN A 161 7.54 4.95 11.08
N CYS A 162 8.29 4.04 11.69
CA CYS A 162 8.11 3.58 13.06
C CYS A 162 8.32 4.72 14.10
N GLU A 163 9.36 5.53 13.96
CA GLU A 163 9.66 6.64 14.87
C GLU A 163 8.72 7.83 14.67
N GLY A 164 8.35 8.12 13.42
CA GLY A 164 7.28 9.07 13.08
C GLY A 164 5.94 8.71 13.72
N SER A 165 5.71 7.41 13.87
CA SER A 165 4.50 6.84 14.47
C SER A 165 4.63 6.61 15.98
N CYS A 166 5.79 6.84 16.59
CA CYS A 166 5.98 6.63 18.03
C CYS A 166 5.04 7.54 18.84
N SER A 167 4.46 7.00 19.92
CA SER A 167 3.53 7.78 20.77
C SER A 167 4.15 9.07 21.32
N TRP A 168 5.47 9.09 21.55
CA TRP A 168 6.18 10.31 21.93
C TRP A 168 6.24 11.35 20.80
N ARG A 169 6.56 10.92 19.58
CA ARG A 169 6.58 11.82 18.42
C ARG A 169 5.21 12.42 18.15
N LEU A 170 4.16 11.60 18.22
CA LEU A 170 2.78 12.04 18.08
C LEU A 170 2.30 12.93 19.25
N ALA A 171 3.01 12.95 20.38
CA ALA A 171 2.77 13.86 21.48
C ALA A 171 3.63 15.13 21.42
N GLY A 172 4.45 15.29 20.37
CA GLY A 172 5.33 16.44 20.17
C GLY A 172 6.71 16.33 20.83
N ALA A 173 7.11 15.14 21.31
CA ALA A 173 8.41 14.89 21.94
C ALA A 173 9.34 14.02 21.05
N ARG A 174 10.61 13.88 21.45
CA ARG A 174 11.57 13.00 20.76
C ARG A 174 11.08 11.54 20.80
N PRO A 175 10.97 10.82 19.65
CA PRO A 175 10.61 9.41 19.65
C PRO A 175 11.65 8.54 20.39
N VAL A 176 11.29 7.28 20.65
CA VAL A 176 12.31 6.25 20.91
C VAL A 176 13.12 6.08 19.63
N ALA A 177 14.45 6.04 19.72
CA ALA A 177 15.36 5.79 18.61
C ALA A 177 15.34 4.29 18.23
N ILE A 178 14.21 3.86 17.66
CA ILE A 178 13.91 2.47 17.31
C ILE A 178 14.96 1.93 16.33
N HIS A 179 15.40 2.70 15.34
CA HIS A 179 16.42 2.24 14.39
C HIS A 179 17.77 2.04 15.05
N ALA A 180 18.17 2.91 15.98
CA ALA A 180 19.43 2.75 16.69
C ALA A 180 19.41 1.53 17.62
N ILE A 181 18.26 1.22 18.23
CA ILE A 181 18.06 -0.01 18.99
C ILE A 181 18.10 -1.24 18.07
N GLU A 182 17.37 -1.23 16.95
CA GLU A 182 17.36 -2.31 15.95
C GLU A 182 18.76 -2.58 15.44
N ARG A 183 19.52 -1.51 15.14
CA ARG A 183 20.92 -1.60 14.73
C ARG A 183 21.79 -2.24 15.80
N TYR A 184 21.67 -1.80 17.05
CA TYR A 184 22.46 -2.36 18.14
C TYR A 184 22.24 -3.87 18.27
N ILE A 185 20.98 -4.32 18.26
CA ILE A 185 20.63 -5.74 18.27
C ILE A 185 21.21 -6.44 17.06
N ALA A 186 21.05 -5.88 15.85
CA ALA A 186 21.50 -6.49 14.61
C ALA A 186 23.03 -6.60 14.50
N ASP A 187 23.77 -5.65 15.06
CA ASP A 187 25.23 -5.62 15.04
C ASP A 187 25.87 -6.49 16.14
N HIS A 188 25.17 -6.77 17.25
CA HIS A 188 25.73 -7.48 18.43
C HIS A 188 25.13 -8.86 18.70
N ALA A 189 24.00 -9.21 18.09
CA ALA A 189 23.38 -10.53 18.24
C ALA A 189 23.47 -11.30 16.93
N ASP A 190 24.02 -12.52 17.00
CA ASP A 190 24.05 -13.42 15.86
C ASP A 190 22.65 -13.84 15.44
N ALA A 191 22.41 -13.89 14.13
CA ALA A 191 21.17 -14.48 13.62
C ALA A 191 21.20 -16.00 13.84
N VAL A 192 20.17 -16.54 14.48
CA VAL A 192 19.98 -17.99 14.55
C VAL A 192 19.51 -18.48 13.19
N ASP A 193 20.31 -19.31 12.54
CA ASP A 193 19.90 -19.97 11.30
C ASP A 193 19.05 -21.21 11.65
N PRO A 194 17.78 -21.28 11.21
CA PRO A 194 16.98 -22.46 11.43
C PRO A 194 17.63 -23.64 10.69
N THR A 195 17.74 -24.79 11.37
CA THR A 195 18.15 -26.03 10.69
C THR A 195 17.15 -26.31 9.57
N PRO A 196 17.58 -26.34 8.29
CA PRO A 196 16.65 -26.52 7.19
C PRO A 196 15.90 -27.85 7.35
N ALA A 197 14.58 -27.79 7.48
CA ALA A 197 13.77 -28.99 7.37
C ALA A 197 13.82 -29.47 5.91
N ALA A 198 14.03 -30.76 5.66
CA ALA A 198 14.07 -31.28 4.29
C ALA A 198 12.69 -31.11 3.62
N LYS A 199 12.54 -30.04 2.83
CA LYS A 199 11.40 -29.85 1.91
C LYS A 199 11.91 -29.99 0.48
N GLU A 200 11.01 -30.38 -0.42
CA GLU A 200 11.31 -30.47 -1.86
C GLU A 200 10.79 -29.22 -2.54
N GLY A 201 11.52 -28.74 -3.55
CA GLY A 201 11.15 -27.61 -4.39
C GLY A 201 12.38 -26.78 -4.77
N ARG A 202 12.45 -26.36 -6.04
CA ARG A 202 13.52 -25.53 -6.59
C ARG A 202 12.95 -24.22 -7.09
N VAL A 203 13.45 -23.11 -6.57
CA VAL A 203 13.00 -21.76 -6.94
C VAL A 203 14.16 -20.98 -7.53
N LEU A 204 13.91 -20.36 -8.69
CA LEU A 204 14.79 -19.36 -9.27
C LEU A 204 14.30 -17.97 -8.87
N ILE A 205 15.17 -17.14 -8.32
CA ILE A 205 14.92 -15.72 -8.06
C ILE A 205 15.79 -14.91 -9.02
N VAL A 206 15.18 -14.00 -9.77
CA VAL A 206 15.84 -13.14 -10.76
C VAL A 206 15.95 -11.73 -10.20
N GLY A 207 17.15 -11.35 -9.77
CA GLY A 207 17.44 -10.12 -9.05
C GLY A 207 17.79 -10.37 -7.58
N SER A 208 18.95 -9.89 -7.16
CA SER A 208 19.52 -10.03 -5.81
C SER A 208 19.31 -8.80 -4.92
N GLY A 209 18.41 -7.89 -5.31
CA GLY A 209 18.02 -6.74 -4.50
C GLY A 209 17.20 -7.13 -3.26
N PRO A 210 16.75 -6.14 -2.44
CA PRO A 210 16.09 -6.39 -1.16
C PRO A 210 14.88 -7.35 -1.24
N ALA A 211 14.08 -7.24 -2.31
CA ALA A 211 12.94 -8.12 -2.54
C ALA A 211 13.37 -9.57 -2.81
N GLY A 212 14.39 -9.77 -3.65
CA GLY A 212 14.94 -11.09 -3.93
C GLY A 212 15.55 -11.73 -2.68
N LEU A 213 16.32 -10.96 -1.91
CA LEU A 213 16.90 -11.43 -0.64
C LEU A 213 15.84 -11.77 0.41
N GLY A 214 14.76 -10.97 0.53
CA GLY A 214 13.64 -11.26 1.43
C GLY A 214 12.91 -12.56 1.06
N ALA A 215 12.70 -12.83 -0.23
CA ALA A 215 12.14 -14.09 -0.69
C ALA A 215 13.10 -15.27 -0.46
N ALA A 216 14.40 -15.08 -0.74
CA ALA A 216 15.43 -16.09 -0.53
C ALA A 216 15.53 -16.50 0.95
N ASP A 217 15.51 -15.53 1.86
CA ASP A 217 15.57 -15.75 3.31
C ASP A 217 14.43 -16.64 3.81
N VAL A 218 13.18 -16.34 3.40
CA VAL A 218 12.00 -17.13 3.79
C VAL A 218 12.01 -18.53 3.17
N LEU A 219 12.28 -18.62 1.87
CA LEU A 219 12.25 -19.90 1.15
C LEU A 219 13.36 -20.84 1.61
N SER A 220 14.60 -20.34 1.73
CA SER A 220 15.73 -21.13 2.22
C SER A 220 15.57 -21.55 3.68
N GLY A 221 15.04 -20.67 4.54
CA GLY A 221 14.71 -21.00 5.92
C GLY A 221 13.68 -22.12 6.07
N ALA A 222 12.83 -22.31 5.06
CA ALA A 222 11.88 -23.41 4.97
C ALA A 222 12.42 -24.67 4.27
N GLY A 223 13.69 -24.67 3.86
CA GLY A 223 14.37 -25.80 3.21
C GLY A 223 14.11 -25.95 1.72
N VAL A 224 13.70 -24.88 1.02
CA VAL A 224 13.59 -24.85 -0.45
C VAL A 224 14.98 -24.63 -1.05
N GLU A 225 15.29 -25.31 -2.16
CA GLU A 225 16.50 -25.05 -2.93
C GLU A 225 16.33 -23.76 -3.72
N VAL A 226 17.09 -22.72 -3.36
CA VAL A 226 16.98 -21.38 -3.94
C VAL A 226 18.22 -21.04 -4.74
N THR A 227 18.03 -20.67 -6.01
CA THR A 227 19.05 -20.05 -6.84
C THR A 227 18.68 -18.59 -7.07
N VAL A 228 19.58 -17.67 -6.77
CA VAL A 228 19.44 -16.23 -7.06
C VAL A 228 20.37 -15.88 -8.21
N VAL A 229 19.82 -15.39 -9.33
CA VAL A 229 20.60 -14.87 -10.45
C VAL A 229 20.59 -13.34 -10.45
N ASP A 230 21.70 -12.72 -10.82
CA ASP A 230 21.78 -11.27 -11.01
C ASP A 230 22.71 -10.93 -12.18
N ALA A 231 22.42 -9.82 -12.86
CA ALA A 231 23.25 -9.29 -13.94
C ALA A 231 24.53 -8.62 -13.40
N ALA A 232 24.50 -8.10 -12.18
CA ALA A 232 25.67 -7.53 -11.52
C ALA A 232 26.73 -8.61 -11.20
N ASP A 233 27.95 -8.18 -10.97
CA ASP A 233 29.08 -9.04 -10.60
C ASP A 233 29.00 -9.55 -9.15
N GLN A 234 28.27 -8.82 -8.30
CA GLN A 234 28.07 -9.13 -6.88
C GLN A 234 26.61 -8.97 -6.45
N PRO A 235 26.14 -9.74 -5.46
CA PRO A 235 24.76 -9.70 -5.01
C PRO A 235 24.44 -8.46 -4.17
N GLY A 236 23.19 -8.02 -4.20
CA GLY A 236 22.64 -6.94 -3.36
C GLY A 236 21.82 -5.90 -4.10
N GLY A 237 21.90 -5.85 -5.44
CA GLY A 237 21.24 -4.81 -6.24
C GLY A 237 21.61 -3.40 -5.77
N LEU A 238 20.62 -2.53 -5.56
CA LEU A 238 20.84 -1.16 -5.08
C LEU A 238 21.50 -1.09 -3.70
N LEU A 239 21.41 -2.13 -2.87
CA LEU A 239 22.10 -2.17 -1.57
C LEU A 239 23.62 -2.13 -1.73
N ARG A 240 24.13 -2.62 -2.86
CA ARG A 240 25.56 -2.61 -3.20
C ARG A 240 25.93 -1.49 -4.16
N ASN A 241 25.07 -1.25 -5.16
CA ASN A 241 25.41 -0.42 -6.31
C ASN A 241 24.75 0.97 -6.29
N GLY A 242 23.90 1.27 -5.30
CA GLY A 242 23.15 2.52 -5.26
C GLY A 242 23.11 3.24 -3.92
N ILE A 243 23.40 2.55 -2.81
CA ILE A 243 23.54 3.17 -1.49
C ILE A 243 25.03 3.26 -1.17
N PRO A 244 25.59 4.47 -0.97
CA PRO A 244 27.01 4.62 -0.70
C PRO A 244 27.46 3.99 0.62
N ARG A 245 28.74 3.64 0.70
CA ARG A 245 29.38 2.97 1.86
C ARG A 245 29.31 3.74 3.17
N PHE A 246 29.34 5.07 3.08
CA PHE A 246 29.19 5.94 4.24
C PHE A 246 27.76 5.93 4.81
N THR A 247 26.78 5.42 4.06
CA THR A 247 25.40 5.21 4.50
C THR A 247 25.15 3.73 4.83
N LEU A 248 25.68 2.81 4.02
CA LEU A 248 25.57 1.36 4.20
C LEU A 248 26.92 0.69 3.91
N PRO A 249 27.70 0.35 4.94
CA PRO A 249 28.99 -0.32 4.77
C PRO A 249 28.84 -1.68 4.06
N SER A 250 29.76 -2.01 3.14
CA SER A 250 29.65 -3.23 2.34
C SER A 250 29.74 -4.50 3.18
N ASP A 251 30.52 -4.50 4.27
CA ASP A 251 30.66 -5.64 5.17
C ASP A 251 29.33 -6.00 5.87
N VAL A 252 28.47 -5.00 6.09
CA VAL A 252 27.12 -5.21 6.65
C VAL A 252 26.28 -6.03 5.68
N LEU A 253 26.32 -5.70 4.39
CA LEU A 253 25.64 -6.47 3.35
C LEU A 253 26.29 -7.85 3.15
N ASP A 254 27.62 -7.93 3.16
CA ASP A 254 28.35 -9.18 2.97
C ASP A 254 27.95 -10.22 4.04
N ARG A 255 27.82 -9.83 5.32
CA ARG A 255 27.33 -10.71 6.39
C ARG A 255 25.94 -11.30 6.11
N VAL A 256 25.04 -10.51 5.50
CA VAL A 256 23.70 -10.96 5.12
C VAL A 256 23.77 -11.98 3.98
N ILE A 257 24.59 -11.72 2.96
CA ILE A 257 24.79 -12.64 1.83
C ILE A 257 25.41 -13.95 2.31
N GLU A 258 26.48 -13.89 3.10
CA GLU A 258 27.15 -15.06 3.69
C GLU A 258 26.19 -15.90 4.53
N ARG A 259 25.27 -15.28 5.28
CA ARG A 259 24.21 -15.99 6.02
C ARG A 259 23.31 -16.79 5.08
N LEU A 260 22.88 -16.20 3.97
CA LEU A 260 22.04 -16.88 2.98
C LEU A 260 22.80 -18.00 2.26
N GLU A 261 24.08 -17.80 1.93
CA GLU A 261 24.95 -18.84 1.36
C GLU A 261 25.14 -20.02 2.33
N ARG A 262 25.33 -19.75 3.63
CA ARG A 262 25.39 -20.79 4.67
C ARG A 262 24.09 -21.59 4.78
N ARG A 263 22.95 -20.99 4.42
CA ARG A 263 21.64 -21.67 4.29
C ARG A 263 21.46 -22.44 2.97
N GLY A 264 22.46 -22.43 2.09
CA GLY A 264 22.44 -23.14 0.81
C GLY A 264 21.82 -22.37 -0.35
N VAL A 265 21.62 -21.05 -0.22
CA VAL A 265 21.21 -20.20 -1.35
C VAL A 265 22.38 -20.11 -2.35
N ALA A 266 22.13 -20.47 -3.61
CA ALA A 266 23.13 -20.40 -4.67
C ALA A 266 23.05 -19.05 -5.41
N PHE A 267 24.07 -18.21 -5.29
CA PHE A 267 24.18 -16.96 -6.04
C PHE A 267 24.91 -17.18 -7.38
N GLN A 268 24.24 -16.83 -8.48
CA GLN A 268 24.75 -16.90 -9.86
C GLN A 268 24.81 -15.49 -10.45
N MET A 269 25.95 -14.82 -10.21
CA MET A 269 26.20 -13.44 -10.64
C MET A 269 26.62 -13.39 -12.11
N ASN A 270 26.75 -12.19 -12.68
CA ASN A 270 27.07 -11.96 -14.10
C ASN A 270 26.11 -12.67 -15.07
N THR A 271 24.87 -12.88 -14.66
CA THR A 271 23.85 -13.66 -15.37
C THR A 271 22.61 -12.79 -15.61
N ALA A 272 22.63 -12.04 -16.71
CA ALA A 272 21.46 -11.31 -17.17
C ALA A 272 20.47 -12.27 -17.84
N LEU A 273 19.24 -12.32 -17.32
CA LEU A 273 18.14 -13.08 -17.94
C LEU A 273 17.20 -12.14 -18.66
N SER A 274 16.85 -12.48 -19.90
CA SER A 274 15.75 -11.83 -20.62
C SER A 274 14.39 -12.37 -20.15
N PRO A 275 13.28 -11.69 -20.51
CA PRO A 275 11.94 -12.24 -20.26
C PRO A 275 11.72 -13.65 -20.83
N ASP A 276 12.31 -13.95 -21.99
CA ASP A 276 12.23 -15.28 -22.62
C ASP A 276 12.97 -16.34 -21.81
N ASP A 277 14.14 -15.99 -21.25
CA ASP A 277 14.89 -16.88 -20.36
C ASP A 277 14.11 -17.21 -19.08
N VAL A 278 13.39 -16.22 -18.53
CA VAL A 278 12.51 -16.42 -17.36
C VAL A 278 11.38 -17.40 -17.67
N VAL A 279 10.79 -17.32 -18.86
CA VAL A 279 9.77 -18.28 -19.31
C VAL A 279 10.39 -19.67 -19.49
N ALA A 280 11.57 -19.76 -20.11
CA ALA A 280 12.27 -21.03 -20.32
C ALA A 280 12.72 -21.70 -19.02
N ALA A 281 13.08 -20.92 -17.99
CA ALA A 281 13.51 -21.40 -16.68
C ALA A 281 12.44 -22.24 -15.96
N ARG A 282 11.16 -22.07 -16.31
CA ARG A 282 10.02 -22.87 -15.78
C ARG A 282 10.15 -24.37 -16.07
N ASN A 283 10.99 -24.77 -17.03
CA ASN A 283 11.27 -26.18 -17.32
C ASN A 283 12.28 -26.81 -16.35
N ARG A 284 13.04 -25.99 -15.61
CA ARG A 284 14.11 -26.43 -14.70
C ARG A 284 13.77 -26.20 -13.23
N TYR A 285 12.97 -25.17 -12.94
CA TYR A 285 12.55 -24.77 -11.61
C TYR A 285 11.05 -24.96 -11.41
N ASP A 286 10.64 -25.20 -10.16
CA ASP A 286 9.24 -25.35 -9.77
C ASP A 286 8.50 -24.01 -9.72
N ALA A 287 9.23 -22.92 -9.44
CA ALA A 287 8.76 -21.55 -9.57
C ALA A 287 9.89 -20.59 -9.95
N VAL A 288 9.52 -19.46 -10.56
CA VAL A 288 10.43 -18.35 -10.84
C VAL A 288 9.89 -17.08 -10.19
N VAL A 289 10.74 -16.34 -9.50
CA VAL A 289 10.42 -15.06 -8.84
C VAL A 289 11.18 -13.96 -9.56
N LEU A 290 10.46 -13.00 -10.13
CA LEU A 290 10.99 -11.82 -10.81
C LEU A 290 11.13 -10.68 -9.80
N ALA A 291 12.37 -10.30 -9.49
CA ALA A 291 12.75 -9.29 -8.50
C ALA A 291 13.77 -8.27 -9.09
N VAL A 292 13.66 -7.98 -10.38
CA VAL A 292 14.62 -7.14 -11.15
C VAL A 292 14.56 -5.64 -10.81
N GLY A 293 13.61 -5.22 -9.98
CA GLY A 293 13.48 -3.84 -9.53
C GLY A 293 13.07 -2.85 -10.61
N ALA A 294 13.41 -1.57 -10.39
CA ALA A 294 13.16 -0.46 -11.29
C ALA A 294 14.47 0.30 -11.56
N GLY A 295 15.25 -0.18 -12.54
CA GLY A 295 16.59 0.34 -12.82
C GLY A 295 16.70 1.37 -13.93
N ALA A 296 15.64 1.65 -14.69
CA ALA A 296 15.72 2.58 -15.83
C ALA A 296 15.60 4.04 -15.34
N PRO A 297 16.58 4.92 -15.56
CA PRO A 297 16.53 6.29 -15.06
C PRO A 297 15.47 7.13 -15.76
N LEU A 298 14.91 8.12 -15.04
CA LEU A 298 14.05 9.13 -15.63
C LEU A 298 14.90 10.23 -16.31
N PRO A 299 14.58 10.61 -17.56
CA PRO A 299 15.33 11.62 -18.28
C PRO A 299 15.06 13.02 -17.72
N VAL A 300 16.10 13.87 -17.76
CA VAL A 300 15.97 15.31 -17.52
C VAL A 300 15.34 15.96 -18.75
N ARG A 301 14.38 16.87 -18.52
CA ARG A 301 13.75 17.66 -19.59
C ARG A 301 14.06 19.13 -19.36
N ALA A 302 14.81 19.71 -20.28
CA ALA A 302 15.15 21.13 -20.34
C ALA A 302 15.45 21.49 -21.79
N ASP A 303 15.25 22.75 -22.17
CA ASP A 303 15.60 23.22 -23.51
C ASP A 303 17.13 23.17 -23.70
N GLY A 304 17.60 22.57 -24.79
CA GLY A 304 19.03 22.41 -25.08
C GLY A 304 19.69 21.25 -24.35
N ILE A 305 18.96 20.41 -23.59
CA ILE A 305 19.52 19.28 -22.84
C ILE A 305 20.25 18.27 -23.73
N GLU A 306 19.84 18.14 -24.98
CA GLU A 306 20.45 17.29 -26.01
C GLU A 306 21.84 17.77 -26.45
N THR A 307 22.22 18.99 -26.10
CA THR A 307 23.53 19.57 -26.44
C THR A 307 24.62 19.16 -25.47
N ILE A 308 24.28 18.56 -24.32
CA ILE A 308 25.22 18.15 -23.28
C ILE A 308 25.12 16.66 -22.96
N SER A 309 26.16 16.11 -22.32
CA SER A 309 26.08 14.81 -21.66
C SER A 309 25.48 14.98 -20.27
N VAL A 310 24.45 14.17 -19.95
CA VAL A 310 23.84 14.12 -18.61
C VAL A 310 24.22 12.82 -17.95
N GLY A 311 24.91 12.89 -16.81
CA GLY A 311 25.34 11.73 -16.03
C GLY A 311 24.16 11.02 -15.35
N ASN A 312 24.29 9.71 -15.14
CA ASN A 312 23.36 8.92 -14.36
C ASN A 312 23.79 8.84 -12.90
N ALA A 313 22.87 9.02 -11.95
CA ALA A 313 23.23 9.01 -10.53
C ALA A 313 23.91 7.71 -10.03
N LEU A 314 23.52 6.51 -10.49
CA LEU A 314 24.16 5.27 -10.02
C LEU A 314 25.58 5.15 -10.57
N ASP A 315 25.79 5.53 -11.83
CA ASP A 315 27.13 5.53 -12.43
C ASP A 315 28.03 6.53 -11.72
N GLU A 316 27.51 7.71 -11.38
CA GLU A 316 28.23 8.74 -10.62
C GLU A 316 28.59 8.27 -9.21
N ILE A 317 27.69 7.58 -8.52
CA ILE A 317 27.98 6.95 -7.22
C ILE A 317 29.13 5.95 -7.37
N ALA A 318 29.02 5.01 -8.31
CA ALA A 318 30.02 3.97 -8.52
C ALA A 318 31.41 4.54 -8.87
N VAL A 319 31.46 5.52 -9.78
CA VAL A 319 32.71 6.17 -10.20
C VAL A 319 33.32 6.96 -9.04
N ALA A 320 32.51 7.73 -8.30
CA ALA A 320 33.02 8.54 -7.19
C ALA A 320 33.56 7.67 -6.05
N GLU A 321 32.84 6.60 -5.67
CA GLU A 321 33.33 5.66 -4.65
C GLU A 321 34.63 4.97 -5.08
N ALA A 322 34.69 4.44 -6.32
CA ALA A 322 35.89 3.80 -6.83
C ALA A 322 37.09 4.76 -6.83
N ALA A 323 36.86 6.03 -7.20
CA ALA A 323 37.89 7.06 -7.17
C ALA A 323 38.37 7.40 -5.75
N ILE A 324 37.47 7.46 -4.77
CA ILE A 324 37.83 7.67 -3.36
C ILE A 324 38.64 6.48 -2.83
N GLN A 325 38.17 5.25 -3.08
CA GLN A 325 38.85 4.02 -2.65
C GLN A 325 40.25 3.87 -3.25
N ALA A 326 40.42 4.27 -4.51
CA ALA A 326 41.71 4.28 -5.17
C ALA A 326 42.62 5.43 -4.71
N GLY A 327 42.16 6.30 -3.82
CA GLY A 327 42.92 7.45 -3.33
C GLY A 327 43.25 8.46 -4.43
N LEU A 328 42.38 8.59 -5.44
CA LEU A 328 42.62 9.52 -6.53
C LEU A 328 42.58 10.97 -6.02
N PRO A 329 43.40 11.88 -6.58
CA PRO A 329 43.43 13.28 -6.17
C PRO A 329 42.05 13.94 -6.20
N PRO A 330 41.77 14.93 -5.33
CA PRO A 330 40.52 15.68 -5.37
C PRO A 330 40.29 16.35 -6.73
N VAL A 331 39.02 16.46 -7.12
CA VAL A 331 38.55 17.23 -8.28
C VAL A 331 37.96 18.56 -7.82
N ASP A 332 37.83 19.53 -8.73
CA ASP A 332 37.20 20.83 -8.46
C ASP A 332 35.99 21.06 -9.39
N ASP A 333 35.25 19.98 -9.64
CA ASP A 333 34.07 20.00 -10.52
C ASP A 333 32.90 20.71 -9.83
N ARG A 334 32.19 21.56 -10.57
CA ARG A 334 30.87 22.09 -10.21
C ARG A 334 29.79 21.22 -10.83
N VAL A 335 28.93 20.62 -10.01
CA VAL A 335 27.93 19.65 -10.46
C VAL A 335 26.52 20.12 -10.12
N LEU A 336 25.64 20.19 -11.12
CA LEU A 336 24.20 20.35 -10.93
C LEU A 336 23.55 18.96 -10.83
N VAL A 337 22.94 18.65 -9.70
CA VAL A 337 22.18 17.42 -9.49
C VAL A 337 20.69 17.73 -9.64
N VAL A 338 20.05 17.15 -10.65
CA VAL A 338 18.61 17.35 -10.92
C VAL A 338 17.80 16.34 -10.10
N GLY A 339 17.30 16.80 -8.95
CA GLY A 339 16.60 16.01 -7.93
C GLY A 339 17.09 16.37 -6.53
N ALA A 340 16.28 16.06 -5.51
CA ALA A 340 16.68 16.19 -4.10
C ALA A 340 16.24 15.00 -3.24
N GLY A 341 15.92 13.83 -3.82
CA GLY A 341 15.70 12.61 -3.04
C GLY A 341 17.01 12.00 -2.51
N ASN A 342 16.93 10.89 -1.80
CA ASN A 342 18.10 10.22 -1.20
C ASN A 342 19.24 9.99 -2.21
N THR A 343 18.93 9.48 -3.40
CA THR A 343 19.92 9.32 -4.49
C THR A 343 20.62 10.63 -4.88
N ALA A 344 19.90 11.75 -4.85
CA ALA A 344 20.51 13.05 -5.15
C ALA A 344 21.43 13.51 -4.02
N MET A 345 21.05 13.27 -2.75
CA MET A 345 21.90 13.55 -1.59
C MET A 345 23.17 12.70 -1.62
N ASP A 346 23.04 11.41 -1.94
CA ASP A 346 24.16 10.48 -2.08
C ASP A 346 25.16 10.92 -3.14
N VAL A 347 24.69 11.27 -4.34
CA VAL A 347 25.52 11.83 -5.42
C VAL A 347 26.20 13.12 -4.95
N ALA A 348 25.45 14.05 -4.40
CA ALA A 348 25.97 15.36 -4.04
C ALA A 348 27.05 15.28 -2.94
N ARG A 349 26.85 14.42 -1.94
CA ARG A 349 27.82 14.17 -0.88
C ARG A 349 29.08 13.50 -1.42
N LEU A 350 28.96 12.53 -2.34
CA LEU A 350 30.12 11.95 -3.01
C LEU A 350 30.89 12.97 -3.84
N VAL A 351 30.20 13.87 -4.56
CA VAL A 351 30.85 14.98 -5.27
C VAL A 351 31.63 15.87 -4.29
N ARG A 352 31.03 16.23 -3.14
CA ARG A 352 31.72 17.00 -2.09
C ARG A 352 32.95 16.27 -1.57
N ARG A 353 32.86 14.97 -1.27
CA ARG A 353 33.99 14.18 -0.79
C ARG A 353 35.07 13.94 -1.83
N ARG A 354 34.74 13.99 -3.13
CA ARG A 354 35.73 14.05 -4.21
C ARG A 354 36.42 15.40 -4.34
N GLY A 355 35.99 16.44 -3.62
CA GLY A 355 36.54 17.80 -3.65
C GLY A 355 35.71 18.81 -4.44
N GLY A 356 34.71 18.34 -5.21
CA GLY A 356 33.87 19.20 -6.04
C GLY A 356 32.81 19.96 -5.25
N SER A 357 32.00 20.74 -5.95
CA SER A 357 30.82 21.43 -5.42
C SER A 357 29.55 20.89 -6.06
N ALA A 358 28.49 20.75 -5.27
CA ALA A 358 27.22 20.19 -5.73
C ALA A 358 26.06 21.12 -5.38
N VAL A 359 25.21 21.41 -6.37
CA VAL A 359 23.92 22.07 -6.19
C VAL A 359 22.83 21.08 -6.58
N CYS A 360 21.98 20.70 -5.63
CA CYS A 360 20.76 19.92 -5.89
C CYS A 360 19.60 20.86 -6.16
N ILE A 361 18.77 20.54 -7.14
CA ILE A 361 17.51 21.27 -7.39
C ILE A 361 16.33 20.33 -7.26
N ASP A 362 15.24 20.82 -6.66
CA ASP A 362 13.97 20.13 -6.67
C ASP A 362 12.82 21.11 -6.90
N TRP A 363 11.94 20.71 -7.80
CA TRP A 363 10.79 21.49 -8.20
C TRP A 363 9.65 21.44 -7.17
N MET A 364 9.77 20.63 -6.12
CA MET A 364 8.79 20.56 -5.03
C MET A 364 9.09 21.64 -4.00
N ASP A 365 8.03 22.15 -3.38
CA ASP A 365 8.21 22.99 -2.20
C ASP A 365 8.81 22.14 -1.07
N GLN A 366 9.76 22.71 -0.31
CA GLN A 366 10.45 22.02 0.78
C GLN A 366 9.49 21.40 1.79
N ARG A 367 8.33 22.01 2.03
CA ARG A 367 7.27 21.50 2.93
C ARG A 367 6.75 20.12 2.52
N PHE A 368 6.92 19.75 1.25
CA PHE A 368 6.47 18.50 0.65
C PHE A 368 7.65 17.66 0.12
N SER A 369 8.88 18.01 0.50
CA SER A 369 10.07 17.26 0.11
C SER A 369 9.98 15.80 0.60
N LEU A 370 10.49 14.89 -0.22
CA LEU A 370 10.60 13.46 0.09
C LEU A 370 12.02 13.07 0.54
N VAL A 371 12.94 14.03 0.62
CA VAL A 371 14.26 13.80 1.19
C VAL A 371 14.14 13.45 2.66
N ARG A 372 14.95 12.50 3.13
CA ARG A 372 15.01 12.23 4.56
C ARG A 372 15.60 13.44 5.29
N PRO A 373 15.02 13.88 6.42
CA PRO A 373 15.52 15.05 7.13
C PRO A 373 16.96 14.92 7.63
N ASP A 374 17.38 13.70 8.02
CA ASP A 374 18.75 13.39 8.43
C ASP A 374 19.73 13.47 7.25
N GLU A 375 19.39 12.86 6.10
CA GLU A 375 20.21 12.94 4.89
C GLU A 375 20.36 14.37 4.36
N LEU A 376 19.30 15.18 4.43
CA LEU A 376 19.37 16.59 4.06
C LEU A 376 20.31 17.36 4.99
N ALA A 377 20.18 17.18 6.31
CA ALA A 377 21.02 17.86 7.30
C ALA A 377 22.50 17.45 7.15
N GLU A 378 22.77 16.17 6.90
CA GLU A 378 24.11 15.65 6.62
C GLU A 378 24.71 16.24 5.33
N ALA A 379 23.91 16.31 4.26
CA ALA A 379 24.36 16.90 3.00
C ALA A 379 24.69 18.40 3.17
N GLU A 380 23.83 19.15 3.87
CA GLU A 380 24.06 20.57 4.17
C GLU A 380 25.30 20.78 5.05
N ALA A 381 25.53 19.90 6.04
CA ALA A 381 26.73 19.93 6.88
C ALA A 381 28.02 19.70 6.07
N GLU A 382 27.98 18.86 5.03
CA GLU A 382 29.08 18.63 4.08
C GLU A 382 29.22 19.75 3.02
N GLY A 383 28.37 20.78 3.08
CA GLY A 383 28.38 21.94 2.19
C GLY A 383 27.65 21.72 0.86
N VAL A 384 26.78 20.71 0.76
CA VAL A 384 25.85 20.58 -0.36
C VAL A 384 24.82 21.70 -0.30
N GLN A 385 24.54 22.31 -1.45
CA GLN A 385 23.50 23.31 -1.59
C GLN A 385 22.24 22.69 -2.17
N VAL A 386 21.07 22.94 -1.58
CA VAL A 386 19.79 22.43 -2.08
C VAL A 386 18.84 23.60 -2.39
N ARG A 387 18.21 23.58 -3.56
CA ARG A 387 17.21 24.56 -4.00
C ARG A 387 15.85 23.87 -4.17
N PHE A 388 14.93 24.12 -3.24
CA PHE A 388 13.53 23.69 -3.37
C PHE A 388 12.68 24.72 -4.11
N GLY A 389 11.58 24.27 -4.69
CA GLY A 389 10.67 25.12 -5.48
C GLY A 389 11.32 25.65 -6.76
N VAL A 390 12.24 24.88 -7.37
CA VAL A 390 13.03 25.29 -8.53
C VAL A 390 13.19 24.14 -9.52
N THR A 391 13.10 24.42 -10.82
CA THR A 391 13.37 23.43 -11.88
C THR A 391 14.34 23.98 -12.91
N LEU A 392 15.04 23.08 -13.60
CA LEU A 392 15.87 23.42 -14.75
C LEU A 392 14.97 23.75 -15.95
N GLN A 393 15.15 24.93 -16.54
CA GLN A 393 14.42 25.35 -17.74
C GLN A 393 15.21 25.07 -19.00
N SER A 394 16.49 25.49 -19.03
CA SER A 394 17.34 25.34 -20.20
C SER A 394 18.81 25.19 -19.83
N VAL A 395 19.57 24.62 -20.76
CA VAL A 395 21.03 24.51 -20.69
C VAL A 395 21.68 24.94 -22.00
N ALA A 396 22.91 25.44 -21.92
CA ALA A 396 23.76 25.69 -23.08
C ALA A 396 25.23 25.45 -22.73
N GLU A 397 25.90 24.59 -23.50
CA GLU A 397 27.35 24.39 -23.36
C GLU A 397 28.12 25.56 -23.98
N ARG A 398 29.12 26.06 -23.26
CA ARG A 398 30.04 27.13 -23.67
C ARG A 398 31.46 26.79 -23.22
N ASP A 399 32.44 27.59 -23.64
CA ASP A 399 33.85 27.36 -23.35
C ASP A 399 34.19 27.32 -21.84
N ASP A 400 33.38 27.96 -21.00
CA ASP A 400 33.55 28.07 -19.54
C ASP A 400 32.65 27.14 -18.72
N GLY A 401 31.90 26.26 -19.39
CA GLY A 401 31.04 25.23 -18.79
C GLY A 401 29.62 25.22 -19.35
N ILE A 402 28.75 24.47 -18.67
CA ILE A 402 27.32 24.35 -18.96
C ILE A 402 26.58 25.45 -18.21
N HIS A 403 25.98 26.37 -18.95
CA HIS A 403 25.13 27.43 -18.42
C HIS A 403 23.73 26.88 -18.21
N CYS A 404 23.24 26.87 -16.98
CA CYS A 404 21.93 26.36 -16.59
C CYS A 404 21.02 27.51 -16.12
N LEU A 405 19.83 27.62 -16.71
CA LEU A 405 18.79 28.55 -16.28
C LEU A 405 17.79 27.83 -15.38
N LEU A 406 17.69 28.28 -14.14
CA LEU A 406 16.74 27.75 -13.15
C LEU A 406 15.55 28.70 -13.00
N VAL A 407 14.34 28.15 -12.95
CA VAL A 407 13.10 28.91 -12.75
C VAL A 407 12.32 28.42 -11.55
N ARG A 408 11.54 29.31 -10.92
CA ARG A 408 10.72 28.96 -9.77
C ARG A 408 9.54 28.09 -10.14
N THR A 409 9.16 27.23 -9.22
CA THR A 409 7.91 26.49 -9.23
C THR A 409 7.03 26.90 -8.05
N LYS A 410 5.73 26.64 -8.17
CA LYS A 410 4.74 26.92 -7.13
C LYS A 410 3.92 25.68 -6.82
N GLN A 411 3.82 25.35 -5.54
CA GLN A 411 3.02 24.25 -5.01
C GLN A 411 2.30 24.66 -3.72
N GLU A 412 0.98 24.59 -3.70
CA GLU A 412 0.18 24.99 -2.54
C GLU A 412 -0.15 23.81 -1.62
N ARG A 413 -0.32 22.61 -2.20
CA ARG A 413 -0.69 21.39 -1.48
C ARG A 413 0.20 20.22 -1.90
N ALA A 414 0.47 19.31 -0.96
CA ALA A 414 1.26 18.10 -1.22
C ALA A 414 0.69 17.24 -2.35
N SER A 415 -0.64 17.17 -2.47
CA SER A 415 -1.35 16.42 -3.52
C SER A 415 -1.37 17.12 -4.88
N GLU A 416 -0.91 18.36 -4.97
CA GLU A 416 -0.91 19.10 -6.22
C GLU A 416 0.47 19.04 -6.86
N ARG A 417 0.50 18.95 -8.18
CA ARG A 417 1.75 19.01 -8.94
C ARG A 417 2.30 20.45 -8.90
N PRO A 418 3.61 20.64 -8.70
CA PRO A 418 4.21 21.95 -8.84
C PRO A 418 3.97 22.53 -10.24
N THR A 419 3.66 23.82 -10.29
CA THR A 419 3.50 24.59 -11.53
C THR A 419 4.76 25.39 -11.80
N VAL A 420 5.31 25.29 -13.01
CA VAL A 420 6.48 26.07 -13.43
C VAL A 420 6.04 27.51 -13.70
N THR A 421 6.78 28.47 -13.15
CA THR A 421 6.54 29.90 -13.34
C THR A 421 7.50 30.50 -14.36
N SER A 422 7.27 31.74 -14.78
CA SER A 422 8.21 32.49 -15.62
C SER A 422 9.28 33.25 -14.80
N GLU A 423 9.29 33.11 -13.47
CA GLU A 423 10.26 33.79 -12.61
C GLU A 423 11.60 33.05 -12.63
N ILE A 424 12.66 33.74 -13.05
CA ILE A 424 14.02 33.24 -12.98
C ILE A 424 14.42 33.13 -11.52
N ALA A 425 14.85 31.94 -11.10
CA ALA A 425 15.34 31.68 -9.77
C ALA A 425 16.84 31.99 -9.67
N GLU A 426 17.63 31.45 -10.60
CA GLU A 426 19.09 31.49 -10.57
C GLU A 426 19.66 31.13 -11.96
N GLU A 427 20.82 31.68 -12.31
CA GLU A 427 21.63 31.22 -13.44
C GLU A 427 22.94 30.63 -12.88
N LEU A 428 23.28 29.41 -13.28
CA LEU A 428 24.45 28.69 -12.79
C LEU A 428 25.37 28.31 -13.95
N VAL A 429 26.66 28.26 -13.70
CA VAL A 429 27.64 27.64 -14.61
C VAL A 429 28.24 26.44 -13.90
N VAL A 430 28.06 25.27 -14.48
CA VAL A 430 28.50 23.99 -13.94
C VAL A 430 29.31 23.22 -14.97
N ASP A 431 30.13 22.28 -14.52
CA ASP A 431 30.96 21.46 -15.40
C ASP A 431 30.20 20.19 -15.81
N ARG A 432 29.28 19.70 -14.97
CA ARG A 432 28.46 18.50 -15.24
C ARG A 432 27.03 18.64 -14.72
N VAL A 433 26.11 17.96 -15.39
CA VAL A 433 24.72 17.79 -14.96
C VAL A 433 24.46 16.31 -14.71
N VAL A 434 23.92 15.97 -13.54
CA VAL A 434 23.60 14.59 -13.14
C VAL A 434 22.10 14.44 -12.91
N ALA A 435 21.50 13.43 -13.54
CA ALA A 435 20.09 13.09 -13.39
C ALA A 435 19.88 12.21 -12.14
N ALA A 436 19.17 12.75 -11.15
CA ALA A 436 18.74 12.04 -9.93
C ALA A 436 17.21 12.17 -9.74
N MET A 437 16.46 12.10 -10.83
CA MET A 437 15.00 12.30 -10.86
C MET A 437 14.19 11.07 -10.44
N GLY A 438 14.85 9.96 -10.15
CA GLY A 438 14.24 8.65 -9.87
C GLY A 438 14.30 7.70 -11.07
N TYR A 439 13.71 6.53 -10.88
CA TYR A 439 13.79 5.41 -11.83
C TYR A 439 12.41 4.87 -12.17
N ARG A 440 12.35 4.06 -13.22
CA ARG A 440 11.17 3.32 -13.68
C ARG A 440 11.54 1.88 -13.97
N VAL A 441 10.53 1.04 -14.05
CA VAL A 441 10.68 -0.34 -14.54
C VAL A 441 11.09 -0.27 -16.01
N ASP A 442 12.08 -1.06 -16.40
CA ASP A 442 12.48 -1.17 -17.79
C ASP A 442 11.27 -1.69 -18.62
N PRO A 443 10.83 -0.95 -19.66
CA PRO A 443 9.69 -1.34 -20.50
C PRO A 443 9.77 -2.75 -21.07
N SER A 444 10.98 -3.31 -21.26
CA SER A 444 11.16 -4.68 -21.75
C SER A 444 10.50 -5.73 -20.85
N TRP A 445 10.50 -5.52 -19.54
CA TRP A 445 9.83 -6.39 -18.57
C TRP A 445 8.31 -6.19 -18.58
N ILE A 446 7.84 -4.98 -18.86
CA ILE A 446 6.41 -4.64 -18.90
C ILE A 446 5.73 -5.30 -20.10
N ALA A 447 6.36 -5.23 -21.28
CA ALA A 447 5.81 -5.80 -22.51
C ALA A 447 5.69 -7.34 -22.46
N SER A 448 6.59 -8.01 -21.73
CA SER A 448 6.71 -9.47 -21.73
C SER A 448 6.06 -10.16 -20.52
N VAL A 449 5.56 -9.40 -19.54
CA VAL A 449 4.93 -9.94 -18.31
C VAL A 449 3.45 -9.53 -18.27
N PRO A 450 2.51 -10.36 -18.74
CA PRO A 450 1.10 -9.99 -18.89
C PRO A 450 0.43 -9.58 -17.58
N GLY A 451 0.09 -8.30 -17.40
CA GLY A 451 -0.56 -7.78 -16.17
C GLY A 451 0.35 -6.93 -15.28
N LEU A 452 1.64 -6.85 -15.61
CA LEU A 452 2.50 -5.73 -15.23
C LEU A 452 1.97 -4.51 -15.98
N ALA A 453 1.19 -3.66 -15.31
CA ALA A 453 0.63 -2.49 -15.97
C ALA A 453 1.76 -1.53 -16.34
N GLU A 454 1.81 -1.06 -17.59
CA GLU A 454 2.50 0.18 -17.90
C GLU A 454 1.92 1.26 -16.97
N ARG A 455 2.71 1.73 -16.01
CA ARG A 455 2.47 3.07 -15.49
C ARG A 455 2.83 3.99 -16.63
N LYS A 456 1.81 4.37 -17.42
CA LYS A 456 1.94 5.20 -18.63
C LYS A 456 3.08 6.19 -18.46
N GLU A 457 4.01 6.13 -19.41
CA GLU A 457 5.01 7.18 -19.55
C GLU A 457 4.32 8.53 -19.48
N VAL A 458 4.90 9.36 -18.63
CA VAL A 458 4.46 10.70 -18.39
C VAL A 458 4.64 11.50 -19.68
N GLY A 459 3.52 11.78 -20.36
CA GLY A 459 3.40 12.94 -21.21
C GLY A 459 3.66 14.20 -20.36
N ASP A 460 4.70 14.94 -20.73
CA ASP A 460 5.11 16.24 -20.19
C ASP A 460 5.23 16.36 -18.66
N LEU A 461 6.38 15.85 -18.15
CA LEU A 461 6.94 15.93 -16.79
C LEU A 461 6.09 15.26 -15.67
N PRO A 462 6.65 14.43 -14.75
CA PRO A 462 5.83 13.54 -13.93
C PRO A 462 4.91 14.26 -12.95
N SER A 463 3.60 13.98 -12.98
CA SER A 463 2.79 14.19 -11.77
C SER A 463 3.31 13.23 -10.69
N ARG A 464 4.11 13.73 -9.74
CA ARG A 464 4.72 12.98 -8.61
C ARG A 464 3.71 12.48 -7.56
N HIS A 465 2.50 12.11 -7.98
CA HIS A 465 1.56 11.32 -7.17
C HIS A 465 2.06 9.89 -6.85
N TRP A 466 3.30 9.57 -7.22
CA TRP A 466 3.87 8.24 -7.06
C TRP A 466 5.39 8.34 -6.84
N LEU A 467 5.84 7.62 -5.80
CA LEU A 467 7.20 7.08 -5.53
C LEU A 467 8.09 7.89 -4.56
N ALA A 468 7.98 7.52 -3.28
CA ALA A 468 9.06 7.31 -2.30
C ALA A 468 8.54 6.53 -1.07
N SER A 469 7.22 6.34 -0.99
CA SER A 469 6.57 5.25 -0.26
C SER A 469 5.24 5.01 -0.97
N GLY A 470 4.78 3.76 -1.09
CA GLY A 470 3.53 3.40 -1.81
C GLY A 470 2.23 3.90 -1.17
N ILE A 471 2.25 5.07 -0.53
CA ILE A 471 1.30 5.53 0.50
C ILE A 471 0.48 6.72 0.03
N PHE A 472 1.07 7.63 -0.73
CA PHE A 472 0.42 8.90 -1.03
C PHE A 472 -0.23 8.91 -2.41
N ALA A 473 -1.38 8.26 -2.48
CA ALA A 473 -2.44 8.62 -3.42
C ALA A 473 -3.67 9.07 -2.60
N GLY A 474 -3.57 10.22 -1.92
CA GLY A 474 -4.67 10.85 -1.19
C GLY A 474 -4.21 11.84 -0.11
N GLU A 475 -4.58 13.11 -0.30
CA GLU A 475 -4.55 14.27 0.64
C GLU A 475 -3.26 14.65 1.41
N PRO A 476 -3.06 15.96 1.71
CA PRO A 476 -1.89 16.46 2.42
C PRO A 476 -1.73 15.89 3.84
N LEU A 477 -0.46 15.71 4.24
CA LEU A 477 0.06 15.31 5.55
C LEU A 477 -0.41 16.13 6.78
N ARG A 478 -1.40 17.01 6.65
CA ARG A 478 -2.05 17.67 7.79
C ARG A 478 -3.38 16.98 8.08
N GLY A 479 -3.38 16.11 9.09
CA GLY A 479 -4.62 15.56 9.66
C GLY A 479 -4.90 14.09 9.33
N LEU A 480 -4.04 13.40 8.58
CA LEU A 480 -4.15 11.95 8.42
C LEU A 480 -3.76 11.24 9.72
N ARG A 481 -4.60 10.31 10.18
CA ARG A 481 -4.29 9.47 11.34
C ARG A 481 -3.20 8.49 10.92
N VAL A 482 -2.29 8.16 11.81
CA VAL A 482 -1.19 7.19 11.56
C VAL A 482 -1.69 5.86 10.96
N GLY A 483 -2.95 5.48 11.23
CA GLY A 483 -3.61 4.32 10.62
C GLY A 483 -3.76 4.41 9.09
N ASP A 484 -4.00 5.58 8.53
CA ASP A 484 -4.27 5.78 7.09
C ASP A 484 -2.98 5.60 6.24
N LEU A 485 -1.83 5.92 6.83
CA LEU A 485 -0.50 5.75 6.24
C LEU A 485 -0.03 4.28 6.31
N ALA A 486 -0.27 3.60 7.42
CA ALA A 486 -0.03 2.16 7.56
C ALA A 486 -0.91 1.33 6.61
N TRP A 487 -2.15 1.75 6.41
CA TRP A 487 -3.13 1.03 5.60
C TRP A 487 -2.86 1.13 4.09
N SER A 488 -2.42 2.30 3.60
CA SER A 488 -2.00 2.47 2.20
C SER A 488 -0.71 1.71 1.88
N ARG A 489 0.25 1.60 2.82
CA ARG A 489 1.40 0.67 2.74
C ARG A 489 0.92 -0.78 2.57
N ASP A 490 0.03 -1.24 3.45
CA ASP A 490 -0.51 -2.61 3.38
C ASP A 490 -1.32 -2.86 2.09
N ARG A 491 -2.03 -1.85 1.57
CA ARG A 491 -2.74 -1.94 0.28
C ARG A 491 -1.78 -2.14 -0.89
N ALA A 492 -0.63 -1.47 -0.90
CA ALA A 492 0.41 -1.67 -1.91
C ALA A 492 1.08 -3.05 -1.77
N ARG A 493 1.36 -3.48 -0.53
CA ARG A 493 1.92 -4.80 -0.21
C ARG A 493 1.00 -5.95 -0.63
N ARG A 494 -0.31 -5.84 -0.39
CA ARG A 494 -1.32 -6.85 -0.77
C ARG A 494 -1.60 -6.86 -2.28
N ARG A 495 -1.57 -5.70 -2.95
CA ARG A 495 -1.65 -5.63 -4.42
C ARG A 495 -0.43 -6.28 -5.10
N ALA A 496 0.74 -6.20 -4.45
CA ALA A 496 1.96 -6.83 -4.94
C ALA A 496 1.95 -8.37 -4.79
N ALA A 497 1.20 -8.91 -3.82
CA ALA A 497 1.11 -10.34 -3.53
C ALA A 497 0.43 -11.18 -4.65
N ALA A 498 -0.21 -10.56 -5.63
CA ALA A 498 -1.19 -11.24 -6.49
C ALA A 498 -0.81 -11.40 -7.98
N TRP A 499 0.41 -11.07 -8.43
CA TRP A 499 0.78 -11.42 -9.80
C TRP A 499 1.47 -12.79 -9.87
N ARG A 500 0.67 -13.78 -10.26
CA ARG A 500 1.13 -15.11 -10.60
C ARG A 500 0.60 -15.50 -11.98
N GLN A 501 1.49 -15.89 -12.88
CA GLN A 501 1.12 -16.55 -14.12
C GLN A 501 2.05 -17.73 -14.39
N ALA A 502 1.48 -18.93 -14.59
CA ALA A 502 2.22 -20.12 -15.01
C ALA A 502 3.52 -20.38 -14.21
N ARG A 503 3.44 -20.33 -12.87
CA ARG A 503 4.56 -20.54 -11.91
C ARG A 503 5.56 -19.37 -11.78
N THR A 504 5.31 -18.23 -12.41
CA THR A 504 6.11 -17.01 -12.22
C THR A 504 5.42 -16.06 -11.26
N TRP A 505 6.20 -15.45 -10.37
CA TRP A 505 5.83 -14.42 -9.42
C TRP A 505 6.60 -13.14 -9.72
N ALA A 506 6.04 -11.95 -9.44
CA ALA A 506 6.75 -10.68 -9.54
C ALA A 506 6.70 -9.95 -8.20
N ILE A 507 7.83 -9.40 -7.73
CA ILE A 507 7.96 -8.80 -6.39
C ILE A 507 8.84 -7.55 -6.38
N GLY A 508 8.62 -6.68 -5.39
CA GLY A 508 9.41 -5.46 -5.20
C GLY A 508 9.12 -4.39 -6.27
N ASP A 509 10.14 -3.57 -6.55
CA ASP A 509 9.97 -2.36 -7.36
C ASP A 509 9.54 -2.60 -8.80
N VAL A 510 9.78 -3.81 -9.34
CA VAL A 510 9.28 -4.19 -10.68
C VAL A 510 7.75 -4.13 -10.74
N LEU A 511 7.07 -4.34 -9.61
CA LEU A 511 5.62 -4.40 -9.51
C LEU A 511 5.00 -3.10 -8.97
N VAL A 512 5.64 -2.52 -7.95
CA VAL A 512 5.11 -1.33 -7.26
C VAL A 512 5.77 -0.01 -7.69
N GLY A 513 6.79 -0.07 -8.54
CA GLY A 513 7.71 1.04 -8.81
C GLY A 513 8.72 1.24 -7.67
N PRO A 514 9.70 2.15 -7.83
CA PRO A 514 10.65 2.51 -6.78
C PRO A 514 10.03 2.68 -5.39
N SER A 515 10.50 1.90 -4.42
CA SER A 515 10.03 1.91 -3.04
C SER A 515 11.20 1.91 -2.05
N THR A 516 10.91 1.83 -0.75
CA THR A 516 11.97 1.73 0.26
C THR A 516 12.51 0.29 0.37
N VAL A 517 13.75 0.14 0.85
CA VAL A 517 14.39 -1.18 1.08
C VAL A 517 13.51 -2.11 1.90
N VAL A 518 12.92 -1.59 2.98
CA VAL A 518 12.04 -2.37 3.87
C VAL A 518 10.74 -2.79 3.19
N GLU A 519 10.14 -1.96 2.32
CA GLU A 519 8.94 -2.31 1.56
C GLU A 519 9.25 -3.39 0.51
N ALA A 520 10.34 -3.24 -0.24
CA ALA A 520 10.75 -4.24 -1.23
C ALA A 520 11.06 -5.59 -0.58
N MET A 521 11.82 -5.60 0.53
CA MET A 521 12.11 -6.80 1.31
C MET A 521 10.84 -7.44 1.88
N ALA A 522 9.94 -6.63 2.44
CA ALA A 522 8.64 -7.08 2.93
C ALA A 522 7.81 -7.77 1.84
N HIS A 523 7.82 -7.26 0.60
CA HIS A 523 7.15 -7.92 -0.53
C HIS A 523 7.76 -9.30 -0.80
N GLY A 524 9.09 -9.39 -0.80
CA GLY A 524 9.79 -10.65 -1.00
C GLY A 524 9.45 -11.71 0.05
N ARG A 525 9.53 -11.35 1.33
CA ARG A 525 9.17 -12.24 2.44
C ARG A 525 7.75 -12.77 2.28
N ARG A 526 6.80 -11.85 2.07
CA ARG A 526 5.38 -12.18 1.96
C ARG A 526 5.09 -13.18 0.85
N VAL A 527 5.67 -12.96 -0.34
CA VAL A 527 5.49 -13.90 -1.45
C VAL A 527 6.18 -15.23 -1.15
N GLY A 528 7.34 -15.23 -0.49
CA GLY A 528 7.96 -16.46 0.02
C GLY A 528 7.01 -17.24 0.95
N GLU A 529 6.39 -16.58 1.91
CA GLU A 529 5.42 -17.20 2.83
C GLU A 529 4.20 -17.76 2.10
N GLU A 530 3.67 -17.03 1.11
CA GLU A 530 2.53 -17.47 0.29
C GLU A 530 2.90 -18.67 -0.59
N MET A 531 4.11 -18.69 -1.17
CA MET A 531 4.64 -19.84 -1.90
C MET A 531 4.75 -21.08 -1.02
N LEU A 532 5.19 -20.92 0.23
CA LEU A 532 5.27 -22.02 1.19
C LEU A 532 3.90 -22.52 1.63
N ALA A 533 2.96 -21.59 1.90
CA ALA A 533 1.58 -21.91 2.23
C ALA A 533 0.88 -22.67 1.08
N ALA A 534 1.26 -22.40 -0.18
CA ALA A 534 0.79 -23.11 -1.35
C ALA A 534 1.38 -24.53 -1.52
N GLY A 535 2.32 -24.96 -0.67
CA GLY A 535 2.65 -26.37 -0.46
C GLY A 535 3.73 -26.99 -1.35
N GLY A 536 4.81 -26.27 -1.68
CA GLY A 536 6.19 -26.74 -2.02
C GLY A 536 6.40 -27.82 -3.11
N ARG A 537 5.68 -28.94 -3.07
CA ARG A 537 5.71 -30.07 -4.01
C ARG A 537 4.52 -30.12 -4.97
N ASN A 538 3.42 -29.47 -4.60
CA ASN A 538 2.16 -29.43 -5.37
C ASN A 538 1.78 -28.01 -5.81
N ALA A 539 2.68 -27.02 -5.69
CA ALA A 539 2.47 -25.68 -6.21
C ALA A 539 2.26 -25.64 -7.74
N VAL A 540 2.43 -26.80 -8.39
CA VAL A 540 2.02 -27.04 -9.77
C VAL A 540 1.26 -28.35 -9.96
N LEU A 541 -0.05 -28.29 -9.80
CA LEU A 541 -0.97 -29.11 -10.59
C LEU A 541 -1.61 -28.20 -11.64
N PRO A 542 -1.64 -28.57 -12.93
CA PRO A 542 -2.66 -28.05 -13.82
C PRO A 542 -4.00 -28.60 -13.31
N GLY A 543 -4.73 -27.75 -12.58
CA GLY A 543 -6.01 -28.08 -11.97
C GLY A 543 -5.97 -28.24 -10.45
N ARG A 544 -6.59 -27.26 -9.76
CA ARG A 544 -6.90 -27.13 -8.31
C ARG A 544 -5.73 -26.73 -7.38
N ARG A 545 -5.89 -25.79 -6.43
CA ARG A 545 -7.00 -24.89 -6.03
C ARG A 545 -6.45 -23.45 -6.00
N LEU A 546 -7.14 -22.51 -6.63
CA LEU A 546 -7.04 -21.10 -6.24
C LEU A 546 -7.35 -21.01 -4.74
N ALA A 547 -6.71 -20.11 -3.99
CA ALA A 547 -7.27 -19.71 -2.72
C ALA A 547 -8.74 -19.35 -3.00
N PRO A 548 -9.70 -19.96 -2.30
CA PRO A 548 -11.09 -19.80 -2.68
C PRO A 548 -11.47 -18.32 -2.50
N PRO A 549 -12.10 -17.70 -3.51
CA PRO A 549 -12.18 -16.25 -3.59
C PRO A 549 -13.02 -15.71 -2.46
N ARG A 550 -12.65 -14.51 -2.04
CA ARG A 550 -13.30 -13.78 -0.98
C ARG A 550 -14.37 -12.90 -1.62
N VAL A 551 -15.61 -13.08 -1.21
CA VAL A 551 -16.75 -12.36 -1.80
C VAL A 551 -17.20 -11.28 -0.83
N LEU A 552 -17.31 -10.05 -1.32
CA LEU A 552 -17.99 -8.96 -0.63
C LEU A 552 -19.33 -8.68 -1.30
N ILE A 553 -20.41 -8.66 -0.52
CA ILE A 553 -21.75 -8.26 -0.96
C ILE A 553 -22.14 -7.00 -0.20
N ALA A 554 -22.01 -5.84 -0.84
CA ALA A 554 -22.47 -4.57 -0.28
C ALA A 554 -23.91 -4.31 -0.72
N TYR A 555 -24.83 -4.02 0.20
CA TYR A 555 -26.26 -3.89 -0.13
C TYR A 555 -26.94 -2.67 0.47
N ASP A 556 -27.73 -1.97 -0.35
CA ASP A 556 -28.69 -0.96 0.10
C ASP A 556 -30.10 -1.56 0.16
N SER A 557 -30.81 -1.42 1.28
CA SER A 557 -32.17 -1.94 1.43
C SER A 557 -33.08 -1.09 2.29
N LYS A 558 -34.21 -0.66 1.73
CA LYS A 558 -35.28 0.07 2.44
C LYS A 558 -36.40 -0.84 2.98
N GLY A 559 -36.73 -1.90 2.23
CA GLY A 559 -37.87 -2.79 2.52
C GLY A 559 -37.48 -4.22 2.89
N GLY A 560 -36.21 -4.49 3.19
CA GLY A 560 -35.69 -5.81 3.58
C GLY A 560 -35.57 -6.84 2.44
N HIS A 561 -36.17 -6.61 1.28
CA HIS A 561 -36.13 -7.54 0.14
C HIS A 561 -34.73 -7.65 -0.46
N THR A 562 -34.04 -6.51 -0.67
CA THR A 562 -32.64 -6.51 -1.13
C THR A 562 -31.70 -7.13 -0.11
N ARG A 563 -31.92 -6.87 1.19
CA ARG A 563 -31.19 -7.52 2.27
C ARG A 563 -31.36 -9.04 2.23
N ALA A 564 -32.59 -9.52 2.07
CA ALA A 564 -32.87 -10.96 1.96
C ALA A 564 -32.17 -11.58 0.74
N ALA A 565 -32.24 -10.92 -0.42
CA ALA A 565 -31.56 -11.37 -1.63
C ALA A 565 -30.03 -11.38 -1.47
N ALA A 566 -29.44 -10.34 -0.89
CA ALA A 566 -28.00 -10.24 -0.64
C ALA A 566 -27.50 -11.31 0.34
N LEU A 567 -28.22 -11.54 1.45
CA LEU A 567 -27.86 -12.58 2.42
C LEU A 567 -28.00 -13.98 1.84
N SER A 568 -29.07 -14.24 1.07
CA SER A 568 -29.30 -15.55 0.45
C SER A 568 -28.30 -15.84 -0.67
N LEU A 569 -27.93 -14.84 -1.47
CA LEU A 569 -26.79 -14.93 -2.38
C LEU A 569 -25.50 -15.21 -1.60
N GLY A 570 -25.30 -14.55 -0.46
CA GLY A 570 -24.15 -14.77 0.43
C GLY A 570 -24.05 -16.21 0.92
N GLU A 571 -25.14 -16.79 1.43
CA GLU A 571 -25.24 -18.20 1.83
C GLU A 571 -24.97 -19.14 0.65
N THR A 572 -25.48 -18.80 -0.53
CA THR A 572 -25.27 -19.60 -1.74
C THR A 572 -23.80 -19.60 -2.15
N LEU A 573 -23.17 -18.41 -2.18
CA LEU A 573 -21.75 -18.25 -2.52
C LEU A 573 -20.83 -18.82 -1.44
N ALA A 574 -21.26 -18.88 -0.17
CA ALA A 574 -20.49 -19.48 0.92
C ALA A 574 -20.23 -20.98 0.73
N ASN A 575 -21.03 -21.66 -0.11
CA ASN A 575 -20.77 -23.05 -0.50
C ASN A 575 -19.55 -23.21 -1.41
N PHE A 576 -19.07 -22.12 -2.03
CA PHE A 576 -17.96 -22.10 -3.00
C PHE A 576 -16.78 -21.23 -2.55
N ALA A 577 -17.04 -20.29 -1.64
CA ALA A 577 -16.10 -19.33 -1.09
C ALA A 577 -16.16 -19.37 0.45
N PRO A 578 -15.06 -19.69 1.18
CA PRO A 578 -15.07 -19.77 2.63
C PRO A 578 -15.10 -18.39 3.30
N SER A 579 -14.95 -17.31 2.54
CA SER A 579 -15.03 -15.94 3.03
C SER A 579 -16.05 -15.17 2.21
N VAL A 580 -17.28 -15.08 2.71
CA VAL A 580 -18.34 -14.25 2.14
C VAL A 580 -18.78 -13.25 3.22
N ARG A 581 -18.66 -11.96 2.93
CA ARG A 581 -19.10 -10.87 3.81
C ARG A 581 -20.26 -10.14 3.17
N CYS A 582 -21.34 -9.95 3.92
CA CYS A 582 -22.48 -9.12 3.50
C CYS A 582 -22.52 -7.86 4.37
N ILE A 583 -22.44 -6.68 3.78
CA ILE A 583 -22.34 -5.39 4.50
C ILE A 583 -23.44 -4.44 4.02
N PRO A 584 -24.19 -3.81 4.94
CA PRO A 584 -25.10 -2.72 4.61
C PRO A 584 -24.38 -1.51 3.97
N ALA A 585 -25.05 -0.81 3.06
CA ALA A 585 -24.47 0.33 2.34
C ALA A 585 -24.03 1.50 3.25
N ASP A 586 -24.66 1.66 4.41
CA ASP A 586 -24.34 2.68 5.42
C ASP A 586 -23.16 2.29 6.33
N GLN A 587 -22.74 1.03 6.29
CA GLN A 587 -21.57 0.48 6.99
C GLN A 587 -20.43 0.13 6.03
N PHE A 588 -20.64 0.37 4.73
CA PHE A 588 -19.66 0.08 3.71
C PHE A 588 -18.58 1.16 3.74
N GLU A 589 -17.36 0.72 3.98
CA GLU A 589 -16.17 1.55 3.83
C GLU A 589 -15.38 1.08 2.62
N THR A 590 -14.63 1.99 1.99
CA THR A 590 -13.75 1.60 0.86
C THR A 590 -12.65 0.61 1.28
N GLU A 591 -12.43 0.43 2.59
CA GLU A 591 -11.60 -0.60 3.22
C GLU A 591 -12.14 -2.01 3.06
N ASP A 592 -13.46 -2.19 2.97
CA ASP A 592 -14.08 -3.51 2.77
C ASP A 592 -13.71 -4.14 1.42
N LEU A 593 -13.27 -3.31 0.47
CA LEU A 593 -12.85 -3.71 -0.86
C LEU A 593 -11.43 -4.30 -0.92
N VAL A 594 -10.57 -4.17 0.12
CA VAL A 594 -9.14 -4.59 0.00
C VAL A 594 -8.93 -6.10 -0.06
N ASP A 595 -10.03 -6.82 0.08
CA ASP A 595 -10.13 -8.14 0.65
C ASP A 595 -11.20 -8.94 -0.12
N ALA A 596 -11.67 -8.42 -1.26
CA ALA A 596 -12.70 -9.00 -2.11
C ALA A 596 -12.13 -9.34 -3.49
N ASP A 597 -12.12 -10.63 -3.82
CA ASP A 597 -11.82 -11.16 -5.16
C ASP A 597 -13.03 -11.06 -6.09
N LEU A 598 -14.23 -10.94 -5.50
CA LEU A 598 -15.50 -10.68 -6.19
C LEU A 598 -16.33 -9.70 -5.36
N ILE A 599 -16.86 -8.67 -6.00
CA ILE A 599 -17.73 -7.68 -5.34
C ILE A 599 -19.12 -7.77 -5.94
N VAL A 600 -20.14 -7.89 -5.10
CA VAL A 600 -21.53 -7.74 -5.51
C VAL A 600 -22.08 -6.47 -4.89
N VAL A 601 -22.55 -5.56 -5.73
CA VAL A 601 -23.26 -4.36 -5.29
C VAL A 601 -24.75 -4.61 -5.49
N ALA A 602 -25.49 -4.65 -4.38
CA ALA A 602 -26.92 -4.90 -4.35
C ALA A 602 -27.70 -3.62 -3.98
N GLY A 603 -28.81 -3.38 -4.66
CA GLY A 603 -29.65 -2.22 -4.40
C GLY A 603 -31.11 -2.47 -4.76
N TRP A 604 -31.92 -1.42 -4.66
CA TRP A 604 -33.32 -1.45 -5.08
C TRP A 604 -33.62 -0.36 -6.09
N VAL A 605 -34.74 -0.48 -6.79
CA VAL A 605 -35.14 0.48 -7.82
C VAL A 605 -35.96 1.62 -7.19
N ASP A 606 -35.45 2.84 -7.33
CA ASP A 606 -36.07 4.09 -6.90
C ASP A 606 -36.72 4.80 -8.10
N GLY A 607 -37.97 5.25 -7.97
CA GLY A 607 -38.74 5.84 -9.08
C GLY A 607 -40.24 5.53 -9.07
N ALA A 608 -41.02 6.22 -9.90
CA ALA A 608 -42.46 5.98 -10.05
C ALA A 608 -42.72 4.65 -10.79
N LEU A 609 -43.87 4.02 -10.54
CA LEU A 609 -44.26 2.67 -11.00
C LEU A 609 -44.04 2.36 -12.50
N VAL A 610 -43.92 3.38 -13.36
CA VAL A 610 -43.85 3.23 -14.83
C VAL A 610 -42.77 4.11 -15.50
N VAL A 611 -42.27 5.18 -14.87
CA VAL A 611 -41.30 6.12 -15.49
C VAL A 611 -40.27 6.63 -14.47
N GLY A 612 -39.00 6.72 -14.89
CA GLY A 612 -37.94 7.37 -14.13
C GLY A 612 -37.20 6.46 -13.16
N GLN A 613 -37.25 5.14 -13.38
CA GLN A 613 -36.59 4.12 -12.57
C GLN A 613 -35.06 4.29 -12.59
N ARG A 614 -34.46 4.34 -11.40
CA ARG A 614 -33.00 4.48 -11.20
C ARG A 614 -32.54 3.58 -10.05
N PRO A 615 -31.23 3.28 -9.95
CA PRO A 615 -30.71 2.66 -8.74
C PRO A 615 -30.91 3.56 -7.54
N SER A 616 -31.26 2.94 -6.41
CA SER A 616 -31.34 3.57 -5.10
C SER A 616 -30.10 4.42 -4.80
N GLU A 617 -30.29 5.50 -4.04
CA GLU A 617 -29.19 6.42 -3.68
C GLU A 617 -28.02 5.70 -3.00
N GLY A 618 -28.28 4.76 -2.09
CA GLY A 618 -27.22 3.98 -1.44
C GLY A 618 -26.41 3.15 -2.44
N MET A 619 -27.07 2.48 -3.38
CA MET A 619 -26.39 1.75 -4.46
C MET A 619 -25.52 2.67 -5.33
N ARG A 620 -26.00 3.87 -5.68
CA ARG A 620 -25.20 4.84 -6.47
C ARG A 620 -23.97 5.29 -5.69
N ARG A 621 -24.11 5.59 -4.39
CA ARG A 621 -22.98 5.93 -3.52
C ARG A 621 -21.96 4.79 -3.44
N LEU A 622 -22.41 3.54 -3.32
CA LEU A 622 -21.52 2.36 -3.34
C LEU A 622 -20.72 2.27 -4.64
N LEU A 623 -21.38 2.44 -5.79
CA LEU A 623 -20.74 2.40 -7.11
C LEU A 623 -19.76 3.58 -7.31
N GLU A 624 -20.12 4.76 -6.81
CA GLU A 624 -19.25 5.95 -6.84
C GLU A 624 -18.08 5.87 -5.84
N ALA A 625 -18.18 5.04 -4.81
CA ALA A 625 -17.07 4.75 -3.89
C ALA A 625 -16.07 3.75 -4.48
N LEU A 626 -16.40 3.06 -5.58
CA LEU A 626 -15.47 2.12 -6.22
C LEU A 626 -14.23 2.85 -6.78
N PRO A 627 -13.02 2.30 -6.58
CA PRO A 627 -11.78 2.89 -7.07
C PRO A 627 -11.67 2.77 -8.60
N ALA A 628 -11.10 3.78 -9.25
CA ALA A 628 -10.99 3.88 -10.72
C ALA A 628 -10.20 2.75 -11.41
N ASN A 629 -9.50 1.92 -10.64
CA ASN A 629 -8.65 0.81 -11.12
C ASN A 629 -9.03 -0.51 -10.41
N LEU A 630 -10.32 -0.70 -10.14
CA LEU A 630 -10.81 -1.91 -9.48
C LEU A 630 -10.59 -3.14 -10.39
N ARG A 631 -9.69 -4.04 -9.97
CA ARG A 631 -9.41 -5.29 -10.71
C ARG A 631 -10.45 -6.38 -10.45
N ALA A 632 -11.12 -6.36 -9.29
CA ALA A 632 -12.10 -7.36 -8.93
C ALA A 632 -13.35 -7.25 -9.83
N PRO A 633 -13.86 -8.38 -10.38
CA PRO A 633 -15.14 -8.38 -11.08
C PRO A 633 -16.27 -7.88 -10.18
N VAL A 634 -17.21 -7.13 -10.77
CA VAL A 634 -18.37 -6.57 -10.10
C VAL A 634 -19.65 -7.23 -10.59
N GLY A 635 -20.38 -7.85 -9.67
CA GLY A 635 -21.76 -8.27 -9.84
C GLY A 635 -22.73 -7.16 -9.45
N LEU A 636 -23.80 -6.96 -10.21
CA LEU A 636 -24.85 -5.99 -9.90
C LEU A 636 -26.18 -6.70 -9.65
N LEU A 637 -26.75 -6.52 -8.46
CA LEU A 637 -28.05 -7.08 -8.09
C LEU A 637 -29.04 -5.97 -7.77
N LEU A 638 -30.21 -5.97 -8.40
CA LEU A 638 -31.27 -5.00 -8.15
C LEU A 638 -32.57 -5.71 -7.77
N THR A 639 -33.25 -5.26 -6.73
CA THR A 639 -34.64 -5.69 -6.44
C THR A 639 -35.64 -4.62 -6.88
N TYR A 640 -36.76 -5.02 -7.49
CA TYR A 640 -37.81 -4.11 -7.95
C TYR A 640 -39.22 -4.62 -7.59
N ALA A 641 -40.19 -3.71 -7.49
CA ALA A 641 -41.58 -4.06 -7.16
C ALA A 641 -42.45 -4.34 -8.39
N VAL A 642 -42.25 -3.59 -9.49
CA VAL A 642 -43.08 -3.69 -10.70
C VAL A 642 -42.22 -3.82 -11.96
N ASP A 643 -41.31 -2.88 -12.21
CA ASP A 643 -40.43 -2.88 -13.38
C ASP A 643 -39.08 -2.24 -13.00
N PRO A 644 -37.93 -2.87 -13.32
CA PRO A 644 -36.63 -2.26 -13.06
C PRO A 644 -36.28 -1.11 -14.02
N GLY A 645 -36.93 -1.00 -15.18
CA GLY A 645 -36.61 -0.01 -16.21
C GLY A 645 -35.11 0.02 -16.56
N ASP A 646 -34.55 1.22 -16.71
CA ASP A 646 -33.12 1.43 -17.01
C ASP A 646 -32.19 1.34 -15.78
N ALA A 647 -32.72 1.05 -14.59
CA ALA A 647 -31.92 1.11 -13.36
C ALA A 647 -30.67 0.23 -13.42
N LEU A 648 -30.79 -1.01 -13.91
CA LEU A 648 -29.65 -1.93 -14.01
C LEU A 648 -28.60 -1.44 -15.03
N LYS A 649 -29.06 -0.83 -16.13
CA LYS A 649 -28.18 -0.25 -17.15
C LYS A 649 -27.40 0.93 -16.58
N ILE A 650 -28.07 1.82 -15.86
CA ILE A 650 -27.45 2.98 -15.18
C ILE A 650 -26.41 2.51 -14.15
N ALA A 651 -26.72 1.49 -13.36
CA ALA A 651 -25.76 0.91 -12.40
C ALA A 651 -24.52 0.35 -13.11
N ALA A 652 -24.70 -0.35 -14.23
CA ALA A 652 -23.58 -0.89 -15.01
C ALA A 652 -22.72 0.20 -15.66
N GLU A 653 -23.33 1.28 -16.14
CA GLU A 653 -22.61 2.44 -16.67
C GLU A 653 -21.79 3.15 -15.58
N LEU A 654 -22.34 3.32 -14.37
CA LEU A 654 -21.61 3.88 -13.23
C LEU A 654 -20.40 3.01 -12.84
N ALA A 655 -20.58 1.69 -12.75
CA ALA A 655 -19.48 0.77 -12.47
C ALA A 655 -18.37 0.84 -13.53
N ARG A 656 -18.74 0.78 -14.82
CA ARG A 656 -17.77 0.86 -15.93
C ARG A 656 -17.08 2.22 -16.02
N GLY A 657 -17.78 3.31 -15.69
CA GLY A 657 -17.21 4.65 -15.60
C GLY A 657 -16.10 4.77 -14.55
N ARG A 658 -16.06 3.85 -13.57
CA ARG A 658 -14.97 3.68 -12.60
C ARG A 658 -13.95 2.60 -13.01
N GLY A 659 -13.94 2.16 -14.27
CA GLY A 659 -12.99 1.17 -14.76
C GLY A 659 -13.25 -0.27 -14.27
N ALA A 660 -14.39 -0.54 -13.64
CA ALA A 660 -14.72 -1.88 -13.14
C ALA A 660 -15.19 -2.82 -14.26
N THR A 661 -14.77 -4.09 -14.18
CA THR A 661 -15.29 -5.17 -15.03
C THR A 661 -16.62 -5.66 -14.47
N VAL A 662 -17.74 -5.30 -15.10
CA VAL A 662 -19.06 -5.82 -14.72
C VAL A 662 -19.19 -7.27 -15.20
N ALA A 663 -19.13 -8.20 -14.26
CA ALA A 663 -19.12 -9.64 -14.50
C ALA A 663 -20.50 -10.23 -14.71
N ALA A 664 -21.48 -9.79 -13.91
CA ALA A 664 -22.84 -10.28 -13.98
C ALA A 664 -23.83 -9.20 -13.55
N THR A 665 -25.06 -9.28 -14.04
CA THR A 665 -26.14 -8.35 -13.68
C THR A 665 -27.44 -9.09 -13.47
N LEU A 666 -28.21 -8.76 -12.44
CA LEU A 666 -29.49 -9.38 -12.12
C LEU A 666 -30.50 -8.36 -11.60
N ALA A 667 -31.74 -8.47 -12.09
CA ALA A 667 -32.88 -7.76 -11.55
C ALA A 667 -33.92 -8.76 -11.02
N LEU A 668 -34.34 -8.60 -9.77
CA LEU A 668 -35.26 -9.49 -9.06
C LEU A 668 -36.58 -8.80 -8.72
N GLY A 669 -37.65 -9.28 -9.34
CA GLY A 669 -39.01 -8.86 -9.06
C GLY A 669 -39.73 -9.75 -8.04
N PRO A 670 -41.01 -9.48 -7.73
CA PRO A 670 -41.80 -10.24 -6.76
C PRO A 670 -42.03 -11.72 -7.14
N GLN A 671 -41.85 -12.06 -8.41
CA GLN A 671 -42.03 -13.40 -8.97
C GLN A 671 -40.68 -14.05 -9.30
N GLY A 672 -39.60 -13.66 -8.60
CA GLY A 672 -38.19 -14.03 -8.86
C GLY A 672 -37.97 -15.28 -9.72
N SER A 673 -37.14 -15.16 -10.75
CA SER A 673 -36.89 -16.19 -11.74
C SER A 673 -35.68 -17.03 -11.32
N PRO A 674 -35.86 -18.30 -10.89
CA PRO A 674 -34.73 -19.13 -10.47
C PRO A 674 -33.69 -19.35 -11.58
N GLY A 675 -34.10 -19.24 -12.85
CA GLY A 675 -33.20 -19.31 -14.00
C GLY A 675 -32.26 -18.11 -14.10
N ASP A 676 -32.75 -16.90 -13.80
CA ASP A 676 -31.93 -15.69 -13.83
C ASP A 676 -30.98 -15.61 -12.63
N GLU A 677 -31.42 -16.07 -11.45
CA GLU A 677 -30.57 -16.23 -10.25
C GLU A 677 -29.41 -17.20 -10.51
N ARG A 678 -29.71 -18.35 -11.12
CA ARG A 678 -28.72 -19.36 -11.51
C ARG A 678 -27.71 -18.84 -12.53
N ARG A 679 -28.20 -18.13 -13.56
CA ARG A 679 -27.33 -17.51 -14.57
C ARG A 679 -26.42 -16.46 -13.97
N PHE A 680 -26.94 -15.62 -13.07
CA PHE A 680 -26.14 -14.62 -12.37
C PHE A 680 -25.01 -15.26 -11.56
N ILE A 681 -25.28 -16.33 -10.82
CA ILE A 681 -24.25 -17.08 -10.08
C ILE A 681 -23.21 -17.69 -11.03
N ALA A 682 -23.65 -18.25 -12.16
CA ALA A 682 -22.75 -18.84 -13.16
C ALA A 682 -21.82 -17.77 -13.78
N ASP A 683 -22.37 -16.61 -14.15
CA ASP A 683 -21.61 -15.49 -14.72
C ASP A 683 -20.60 -14.91 -13.70
N LEU A 684 -20.97 -14.82 -12.41
CA LEU A 684 -20.01 -14.50 -11.33
C LEU A 684 -18.93 -15.58 -11.22
N GLY A 685 -19.34 -16.85 -11.32
CA GLY A 685 -18.53 -18.06 -11.39
C GLY A 685 -17.42 -17.98 -12.43
N ASP A 686 -17.79 -17.68 -13.67
CA ASP A 686 -16.85 -17.63 -14.78
C ASP A 686 -15.89 -16.45 -14.64
N ALA A 687 -16.36 -15.30 -14.12
CA ALA A 687 -15.52 -14.12 -13.97
C ALA A 687 -14.50 -14.22 -12.83
N ALA A 688 -14.86 -14.81 -11.70
CA ALA A 688 -13.96 -14.91 -10.54
C ALA A 688 -13.15 -16.22 -10.49
N TRP A 689 -13.50 -17.25 -11.29
CA TRP A 689 -12.88 -18.58 -11.22
C TRP A 689 -12.45 -19.18 -12.58
N ALA A 690 -12.25 -18.35 -13.61
CA ALA A 690 -12.03 -18.70 -15.02
C ALA A 690 -11.02 -19.82 -15.36
N ASP A 691 -10.09 -20.16 -14.45
CA ASP A 691 -8.96 -21.08 -14.70
C ASP A 691 -9.17 -22.51 -14.12
N SER A 692 -10.40 -22.88 -13.74
CA SER A 692 -10.68 -24.20 -13.13
C SER A 692 -11.66 -25.06 -13.93
N SER A 693 -11.13 -25.97 -14.75
CA SER A 693 -11.88 -27.00 -15.48
C SER A 693 -12.75 -27.90 -14.58
N SER A 694 -12.46 -27.94 -13.27
CA SER A 694 -13.23 -28.68 -12.26
C SER A 694 -14.45 -27.94 -11.71
N MET A 695 -14.57 -26.62 -11.89
CA MET A 695 -15.72 -25.82 -11.42
C MET A 695 -16.82 -25.74 -12.45
N THR A 696 -16.54 -25.75 -13.76
CA THR A 696 -17.60 -25.80 -14.79
C THR A 696 -18.48 -27.04 -14.58
N ALA A 697 -17.89 -28.18 -14.19
CA ALA A 697 -18.63 -29.39 -13.82
C ALA A 697 -19.36 -29.30 -12.47
N LEU A 698 -18.85 -28.50 -11.51
CA LEU A 698 -19.43 -28.33 -10.17
C LEU A 698 -20.57 -27.29 -10.16
N VAL A 699 -20.41 -26.20 -10.92
CA VAL A 699 -21.44 -25.19 -11.22
C VAL A 699 -22.56 -25.86 -12.02
N SER A 700 -22.26 -26.70 -13.03
CA SER A 700 -23.27 -27.57 -13.66
C SER A 700 -24.00 -28.47 -12.65
N ALA A 701 -23.30 -29.08 -11.69
CA ALA A 701 -23.92 -29.93 -10.68
C ALA A 701 -24.82 -29.15 -9.69
N VAL A 702 -24.51 -27.89 -9.38
CA VAL A 702 -25.38 -27.04 -8.54
C VAL A 702 -26.56 -26.48 -9.32
N LEU A 703 -26.38 -26.17 -10.61
CA LEU A 703 -27.49 -25.87 -11.52
C LEU A 703 -28.48 -27.03 -11.62
N GLU A 704 -28.07 -28.26 -11.29
CA GLU A 704 -28.91 -29.46 -11.28
C GLU A 704 -29.45 -29.84 -9.88
N GLY A 705 -28.83 -29.37 -8.78
CA GLY A 705 -29.00 -29.97 -7.44
C GLY A 705 -29.75 -29.17 -6.37
N SER A 706 -30.00 -27.86 -6.52
CA SER A 706 -30.75 -27.08 -5.52
C SER A 706 -31.40 -25.85 -6.17
N ASP A 707 -32.65 -25.52 -5.82
CA ASP A 707 -33.36 -24.34 -6.33
C ASP A 707 -33.03 -23.13 -5.45
N PRO A 708 -32.09 -22.23 -5.82
CA PRO A 708 -31.95 -20.96 -5.12
C PRO A 708 -33.29 -20.23 -5.31
N ARG A 709 -34.00 -20.04 -4.20
CA ARG A 709 -35.15 -19.14 -4.13
C ARG A 709 -34.80 -18.08 -3.12
N TRP A 710 -34.19 -16.99 -3.58
CA TRP A 710 -33.82 -15.88 -2.71
C TRP A 710 -35.03 -15.08 -2.20
N LEU A 711 -36.23 -15.38 -2.72
CA LEU A 711 -37.50 -14.74 -2.38
C LEU A 711 -38.61 -15.76 -2.09
N VAL A 712 -38.86 -16.06 -0.82
CA VAL A 712 -40.19 -16.47 -0.33
C VAL A 712 -40.50 -15.71 0.97
N GLY A 713 -40.83 -14.43 0.85
CA GLY A 713 -41.49 -13.64 1.89
C GLY A 713 -43.00 -13.58 1.67
N PRO A 714 -43.83 -13.31 2.70
CA PRO A 714 -45.28 -13.35 2.58
C PRO A 714 -45.75 -12.40 1.46
N ARG A 715 -46.61 -12.92 0.58
CA ARG A 715 -47.23 -12.17 -0.52
C ARG A 715 -47.62 -10.77 -0.03
N PRO A 716 -47.18 -9.68 -0.68
CA PRO A 716 -47.63 -8.35 -0.29
C PRO A 716 -49.12 -8.25 -0.62
N ARG A 717 -49.97 -8.46 0.40
CA ARG A 717 -51.37 -7.99 0.44
C ARG A 717 -51.47 -6.47 0.25
N VAL A 718 -50.34 -5.77 0.11
CA VAL A 718 -50.20 -4.33 -0.08
C VAL A 718 -50.85 -3.85 -1.37
N ALA A 719 -50.82 -4.62 -2.48
CA ALA A 719 -51.48 -4.19 -3.72
C ALA A 719 -53.02 -4.24 -3.61
N GLU A 720 -53.57 -5.30 -3.02
CA GLU A 720 -55.00 -5.41 -2.72
C GLU A 720 -55.44 -4.44 -1.61
N ALA A 721 -54.61 -4.22 -0.59
CA ALA A 721 -54.87 -3.30 0.51
C ALA A 721 -54.75 -1.83 0.08
N LEU A 722 -53.84 -1.47 -0.84
CA LEU A 722 -53.81 -0.13 -1.43
C LEU A 722 -55.01 0.09 -2.35
N ALA A 723 -55.40 -0.92 -3.13
CA ALA A 723 -56.60 -0.84 -3.96
C ALA A 723 -57.87 -0.67 -3.10
N HIS A 724 -57.97 -1.39 -1.98
CA HIS A 724 -59.06 -1.23 -1.01
C HIS A 724 -59.01 0.13 -0.28
N ALA A 725 -57.83 0.57 0.17
CA ALA A 725 -57.66 1.84 0.88
C ALA A 725 -57.88 3.06 -0.01
N LEU A 726 -57.57 2.99 -1.31
CA LEU A 726 -57.87 4.04 -2.28
C LEU A 726 -59.37 4.12 -2.58
N VAL A 727 -60.08 3.00 -2.55
CA VAL A 727 -61.56 2.93 -2.70
C VAL A 727 -62.29 3.38 -1.43
N GLU A 728 -61.78 3.09 -0.24
CA GLU A 728 -62.38 3.55 1.03
C GLU A 728 -62.10 5.02 1.35
N ARG A 729 -60.93 5.55 0.97
CA ARG A 729 -60.53 6.94 1.32
C ARG A 729 -61.17 8.00 0.43
N HIS A 730 -61.63 7.63 -0.77
CA HIS A 730 -62.32 8.52 -1.69
C HIS A 730 -63.78 8.09 -1.86
N GLY A 731 -64.58 8.43 -0.86
CA GLY A 731 -66.04 8.27 -0.88
C GLY A 731 -66.66 8.80 -2.19
N ARG A 732 -67.73 8.12 -2.61
CA ARG A 732 -68.56 8.37 -3.80
C ARG A 732 -68.81 9.87 -4.02
N GLY A 733 -67.97 10.55 -4.80
CA GLY A 733 -68.16 12.00 -4.91
C GLY A 733 -67.25 12.82 -5.80
N VAL A 734 -66.39 12.27 -6.67
CA VAL A 734 -65.78 13.06 -7.77
C VAL A 734 -65.50 12.13 -8.96
N LEU A 735 -66.46 11.97 -9.86
CA LEU A 735 -66.31 11.17 -11.09
C LEU A 735 -66.36 12.08 -12.31
N SER A 736 -65.21 12.33 -12.94
CA SER A 736 -65.19 12.60 -14.40
C SER A 736 -63.84 12.36 -15.06
N HIS A 737 -62.70 12.45 -14.36
CA HIS A 737 -61.37 12.17 -14.96
C HIS A 737 -60.74 10.82 -14.59
N GLU A 738 -61.05 10.26 -13.41
CA GLU A 738 -60.45 8.99 -12.96
C GLU A 738 -61.15 7.73 -13.52
N ALA A 739 -62.42 7.84 -13.92
CA ALA A 739 -63.12 6.75 -14.59
C ALA A 739 -62.49 6.42 -15.95
N GLN A 740 -61.99 7.42 -16.68
CA GLN A 740 -61.23 7.20 -17.92
C GLN A 740 -59.86 6.55 -17.68
N ALA A 741 -59.21 6.82 -16.55
CA ALA A 741 -57.95 6.18 -16.19
C ALA A 741 -58.16 4.71 -15.78
N ALA A 742 -59.23 4.42 -15.04
CA ALA A 742 -59.61 3.06 -14.66
C ALA A 742 -60.06 2.21 -15.87
N GLU A 743 -60.79 2.80 -16.83
CA GLU A 743 -61.19 2.11 -18.06
C GLU A 743 -59.98 1.82 -18.95
N ARG A 744 -59.05 2.78 -19.10
CA ARG A 744 -57.77 2.57 -19.82
C ARG A 744 -56.88 1.52 -19.18
N LEU A 745 -56.85 1.44 -17.84
CA LEU A 745 -56.10 0.41 -17.12
C LEU A 745 -56.73 -0.99 -17.26
N ARG A 746 -58.07 -1.08 -17.34
CA ARG A 746 -58.76 -2.34 -17.66
C ARG A 746 -58.54 -2.76 -19.12
N GLU A 747 -58.55 -1.82 -20.07
CA GLU A 747 -58.22 -2.08 -21.48
C GLU A 747 -56.76 -2.56 -21.64
N LEU A 748 -55.81 -1.96 -20.92
CA LEU A 748 -54.41 -2.37 -20.92
C LEU A 748 -54.22 -3.78 -20.32
N ALA A 749 -54.91 -4.07 -19.21
CA ALA A 749 -54.89 -5.38 -18.57
C ALA A 749 -55.55 -6.48 -19.43
N SER A 750 -56.57 -6.13 -20.21
CA SER A 750 -57.23 -7.05 -21.16
C SER A 750 -56.36 -7.32 -22.41
N SER A 751 -55.66 -6.29 -22.90
CA SER A 751 -54.71 -6.38 -24.02
C SER A 751 -53.48 -7.24 -23.67
N LEU A 752 -53.02 -7.18 -22.42
CA LEU A 752 -51.89 -8.00 -21.93
C LEU A 752 -52.24 -9.48 -21.73
N ARG A 753 -53.53 -9.83 -21.58
CA ARG A 753 -53.98 -11.24 -21.58
C ARG A 753 -54.02 -11.83 -23.00
N LEU A 754 -54.43 -11.05 -23.99
CA LEU A 754 -54.53 -11.51 -25.39
C LEU A 754 -53.16 -11.73 -26.06
N LEU A 755 -52.10 -11.06 -25.60
CA LEU A 755 -50.73 -11.25 -26.11
C LEU A 755 -50.05 -12.55 -25.64
N ARG A 756 -50.65 -13.32 -24.72
CA ARG A 756 -50.10 -14.61 -24.27
C ARG A 756 -50.60 -15.83 -25.05
N GLU A 757 -51.59 -15.69 -25.93
CA GLU A 757 -52.20 -16.82 -26.65
C GLU A 757 -52.07 -16.76 -28.19
N ALA A 758 -51.37 -15.77 -28.76
CA ALA A 758 -51.14 -15.73 -30.21
C ALA A 758 -49.84 -16.48 -30.60
N PRO A 759 -49.88 -17.46 -31.53
CA PRO A 759 -48.68 -18.11 -32.02
C PRO A 759 -47.89 -17.15 -32.92
N ILE A 760 -46.58 -17.07 -32.66
CA ILE A 760 -45.61 -16.24 -33.38
C ILE A 760 -45.57 -16.66 -34.86
N PRO A 761 -45.87 -15.77 -35.83
CA PRO A 761 -45.59 -16.04 -37.24
C PRO A 761 -44.19 -15.53 -37.62
N SER A 762 -43.37 -16.48 -38.08
CA SER A 762 -42.04 -16.43 -38.74
C SER A 762 -41.15 -15.20 -38.53
#